data_AF-A0A9D8AK09-F1
#
_entry.id   AF-A0A9D8AK09-F1
#
_cell.length_a   1.000
_cell.length_b   1.000
_cell.length_c   1.000
_cell.angle_alpha   90.00
_cell.angle_beta   90.00
_cell.angle_gamma   90.00
#
_symmetry.space_group_name_H-M   'P 1'
#
loop_
_entity.id
_entity.type
_entity.pdbx_description
1 polymer ?
#
loop_
_entity_poly.entity_id
_entity_poly.type
_entity_poly.pdbx_seq_one_letter_code
_entity_poly.pdbx_strand_id
1 'polypeptide(L)'
;MRRFFKFYIMFFVLVTKLSAQVTGLSGWNIFLDPGHSQKENMGIYGYSEAERNLRVALRLREMLLETTDIDTVFISRTNDNQQVSLSQRTSYANSLGAAWFHSIHSNAGASNRNETLMLWGQYYNGNEKVPNGGKAMSAIMVDILTRGMRTTTAGSWGDCSFYTWSDWCKTSGGPYLHVNRVSTMPSELSESGYHTNPRQNQLFMSDRWKILEAKIFYWSILKFFGIERPFVGAVTGIIKDDDNSVPINGAFITIGAGSDTTDSYESLFHKYSNNPEQLHNGFYYIEDVPNEDVQLIVEAEGYYSDTLQVTPSDTFFTFQDVRLVSKVLPTIIKTNPAQGDTNVAAWAFLVFEFNKKMDKESVETNLTISPEAQKTFYWVNNDSKFAIQTDTLQYTTEYTITIPGTVVDKHGHFFDGNGDGAGGDDFVLTFTTGTEDQQAPKVVGFYPEYNAIDTESSPLIRYIFDEEINPASITEDIFKLEQYSTGTIVPWDFQHNVVKDQSVLCFFPTETLAQGEKYYGLLYPGVEDVFGNKTTRLKRVSFTTTTTNYSKTVIEAFENDFTGHWWDPNMSGSTSGILPDSTSRAANSNYTNLLTKSSSSLQINYGWNMGTDSWLIRLYLNESSPKNKRFNKNNLLQVYLFGDGSGNLFRFCLDDKVPNYAAANHEVSPWYEINWIGWKLVSWDMASGSSGSWIGDGNLDGTLRFDSIQLTYNPGSSTSGTIYIDDLHYLTEIPAGVAVDEGTNVVGDYKLKQNYPNPFNPETTIEYFVPVSGQVKITVYDLLGREIKLLTNKQHTPGNFSITWDGKNTKSEKVTSGAYFYKMEANGFSEVKKMLLLE
;
A
#
# COMPACT_ATOMS: atom_id res chain seq x y z
N MET A 1 40.35 -23.59 29.34
CA MET A 1 40.06 -24.59 30.40
C MET A 1 39.20 -25.69 29.77
N ARG A 2 39.47 -26.97 30.06
CA ARG A 2 39.01 -28.17 29.33
C ARG A 2 37.50 -28.21 29.00
N ARG A 3 37.16 -28.39 27.72
CA ARG A 3 35.81 -28.74 27.23
C ARG A 3 35.48 -30.19 27.59
N PHE A 4 34.47 -30.41 28.42
CA PHE A 4 33.84 -31.72 28.62
C PHE A 4 32.59 -31.80 27.75
N PHE A 5 32.65 -32.56 26.66
CA PHE A 5 31.47 -33.03 25.94
C PHE A 5 30.82 -34.16 26.76
N LYS A 6 29.66 -33.91 27.36
CA LYS A 6 28.78 -34.98 27.87
C LYS A 6 27.85 -35.40 26.72
N PHE A 7 28.11 -36.54 26.13
CA PHE A 7 27.13 -37.24 25.29
C PHE A 7 26.01 -37.77 26.20
N TYR A 8 24.82 -37.19 26.10
CA TYR A 8 23.60 -37.84 26.59
C TYR A 8 23.08 -38.76 25.47
N ILE A 9 23.28 -40.05 25.63
CA ILE A 9 22.61 -41.09 24.83
C ILE A 9 21.19 -41.18 25.37
N MET A 10 20.23 -40.54 24.71
CA MET A 10 18.81 -40.65 25.02
C MET A 10 18.28 -41.96 24.42
N PHE A 11 17.96 -42.93 25.28
CA PHE A 11 17.23 -44.13 24.89
C PHE A 11 15.78 -43.72 24.57
N PHE A 12 15.39 -43.72 23.29
CA PHE A 12 13.99 -43.62 22.89
C PHE A 12 13.27 -44.91 23.31
N VAL A 13 12.57 -44.87 24.45
CA VAL A 13 11.54 -45.86 24.76
C VAL A 13 10.32 -45.47 23.94
N LEU A 14 10.11 -46.16 22.82
CA LEU A 14 8.92 -46.00 21.98
C LEU A 14 7.71 -46.57 22.74
N VAL A 15 7.07 -45.76 23.58
CA VAL A 15 5.75 -46.08 24.12
C VAL A 15 4.74 -45.70 23.04
N THR A 16 4.39 -46.66 22.18
CA THR A 16 3.26 -46.50 21.25
C THR A 16 1.97 -46.51 22.06
N LYS A 17 1.46 -45.34 22.45
CA LYS A 17 0.04 -45.21 22.80
C LYS A 17 -0.74 -45.46 21.51
N LEU A 18 -1.43 -46.60 21.44
CA LEU A 18 -2.44 -46.86 20.41
C LEU A 18 -3.58 -45.86 20.62
N SER A 19 -3.53 -44.74 19.89
CA SER A 19 -4.72 -43.92 19.67
C SER A 19 -5.78 -44.78 18.99
N ALA A 20 -7.04 -44.67 19.39
CA ALA A 20 -8.13 -45.36 18.70
C ALA A 20 -8.22 -44.86 17.26
N GLN A 21 -8.23 -45.78 16.29
CA GLN A 21 -8.37 -45.45 14.88
C GLN A 21 -9.70 -44.71 14.65
N VAL A 22 -9.66 -43.59 13.92
CA VAL A 22 -10.85 -42.85 13.50
C VAL A 22 -11.58 -43.64 12.41
N THR A 23 -12.85 -43.98 12.63
CA THR A 23 -13.66 -44.78 11.69
C THR A 23 -14.69 -43.94 10.95
N GLY A 24 -15.09 -44.36 9.75
CA GLY A 24 -16.13 -43.72 8.94
C GLY A 24 -15.67 -43.29 7.55
N LEU A 25 -14.41 -43.54 7.19
CA LEU A 25 -13.83 -43.31 5.87
C LEU A 25 -13.61 -44.61 5.08
N SER A 26 -13.92 -45.78 5.66
CA SER A 26 -13.88 -47.06 4.93
C SER A 26 -14.78 -47.03 3.69
N GLY A 27 -14.28 -47.53 2.56
CA GLY A 27 -14.94 -47.45 1.26
C GLY A 27 -14.67 -46.15 0.51
N TRP A 28 -13.94 -45.20 1.09
CA TRP A 28 -13.57 -43.93 0.45
C TRP A 28 -12.07 -43.86 0.14
N ASN A 29 -11.75 -43.14 -0.93
CA ASN A 29 -10.38 -42.86 -1.32
C ASN A 29 -10.27 -41.43 -1.87
N ILE A 30 -9.10 -40.82 -1.72
CA ILE A 30 -8.85 -39.43 -2.12
C ILE A 30 -7.56 -39.34 -2.93
N PHE A 31 -7.57 -38.49 -3.94
CA PHE A 31 -6.39 -38.10 -4.71
C PHE A 31 -5.92 -36.71 -4.26
N LEU A 32 -4.73 -36.66 -3.66
CA LEU A 32 -4.07 -35.42 -3.28
C LEU A 32 -3.18 -34.91 -4.40
N ASP A 33 -3.39 -33.68 -4.81
CA ASP A 33 -2.60 -33.02 -5.83
C ASP A 33 -1.80 -31.87 -5.23
N PRO A 34 -0.55 -32.09 -4.79
CA PRO A 34 0.35 -30.98 -4.47
C PRO A 34 0.65 -30.18 -5.74
N GLY A 35 -0.01 -29.03 -5.87
CA GLY A 35 0.06 -28.12 -7.01
C GLY A 35 1.50 -27.81 -7.41
N HIS A 36 1.70 -27.53 -8.71
CA HIS A 36 3.01 -27.26 -9.32
C HIS A 36 4.02 -28.42 -9.19
N SER A 37 5.20 -28.29 -9.80
CA SER A 37 6.30 -29.26 -9.74
C SER A 37 7.64 -28.59 -9.46
N GLN A 38 8.62 -29.34 -8.96
CA GLN A 38 9.98 -28.84 -8.75
C GLN A 38 9.99 -27.55 -7.92
N LYS A 39 10.57 -26.47 -8.47
CA LYS A 39 10.66 -25.14 -7.84
C LYS A 39 9.76 -24.11 -8.52
N GLU A 40 8.72 -24.55 -9.23
CA GLU A 40 7.74 -23.66 -9.86
C GLU A 40 7.06 -22.77 -8.81
N ASN A 41 6.69 -21.57 -9.26
CA ASN A 41 6.07 -20.51 -8.49
C ASN A 41 6.87 -20.13 -7.23
N MET A 42 8.00 -19.46 -7.47
CA MET A 42 8.99 -19.14 -6.45
C MET A 42 8.50 -18.06 -5.48
N GLY A 43 8.66 -18.31 -4.18
CA GLY A 43 8.41 -17.30 -3.13
C GLY A 43 9.54 -16.29 -2.98
N ILE A 44 9.28 -15.22 -2.22
CA ILE A 44 10.16 -14.04 -2.12
C ILE A 44 11.56 -14.35 -1.54
N TYR A 45 11.71 -15.40 -0.74
CA TYR A 45 12.99 -15.82 -0.15
C TYR A 45 13.51 -17.16 -0.70
N GLY A 46 13.16 -17.52 -1.94
CA GLY A 46 13.73 -18.70 -2.59
C GLY A 46 13.15 -20.05 -2.13
N TYR A 47 12.03 -20.03 -1.40
CA TYR A 47 11.23 -21.23 -1.10
C TYR A 47 9.95 -21.21 -1.93
N SER A 48 9.78 -22.21 -2.80
CA SER A 48 8.69 -22.20 -3.79
C SER A 48 7.38 -22.75 -3.25
N GLU A 49 6.28 -22.34 -3.86
CA GLU A 49 4.97 -22.94 -3.61
C GLU A 49 5.00 -24.46 -3.87
N ALA A 50 5.61 -24.89 -4.98
CA ALA A 50 5.69 -26.31 -5.34
C ALA A 50 6.39 -27.13 -4.24
N GLU A 51 7.47 -26.62 -3.67
CA GLU A 51 8.18 -27.29 -2.57
C GLU A 51 7.25 -27.42 -1.36
N ARG A 52 6.60 -26.34 -0.97
CA ARG A 52 5.66 -26.27 0.15
C ARG A 52 4.49 -27.24 -0.03
N ASN A 53 3.78 -27.19 -1.15
CA ASN A 53 2.56 -27.97 -1.41
C ASN A 53 2.80 -29.47 -1.26
N LEU A 54 3.96 -29.95 -1.71
CA LEU A 54 4.34 -31.36 -1.58
C LEU A 54 4.41 -31.82 -0.13
N ARG A 55 5.08 -31.03 0.73
CA ARG A 55 5.24 -31.43 2.14
C ARG A 55 3.90 -31.45 2.86
N VAL A 56 3.02 -30.48 2.59
CA VAL A 56 1.67 -30.46 3.17
C VAL A 56 0.87 -31.68 2.70
N ALA A 57 0.88 -31.99 1.41
CA ALA A 57 0.17 -33.15 0.86
C ALA A 57 0.69 -34.48 1.42
N LEU A 58 2.01 -34.63 1.58
CA LEU A 58 2.62 -35.84 2.15
C LEU A 58 2.23 -36.03 3.62
N ARG A 59 2.20 -34.96 4.42
CA ARG A 59 1.76 -35.00 5.82
C ARG A 59 0.27 -35.32 5.93
N LEU A 60 -0.58 -34.72 5.11
CA LEU A 60 -2.01 -35.03 5.07
C LEU A 60 -2.23 -36.51 4.71
N ARG A 61 -1.48 -37.01 3.71
CA ARG A 61 -1.52 -38.43 3.30
C ARG A 61 -1.15 -39.37 4.45
N GLU A 62 -0.06 -39.08 5.14
CA GLU A 62 0.40 -39.85 6.30
C GLU A 62 -0.68 -39.86 7.40
N MET A 63 -1.20 -38.70 7.79
CA MET A 63 -2.25 -38.58 8.80
C MET A 63 -3.50 -39.40 8.44
N LEU A 64 -3.98 -39.32 7.20
CA LEU A 64 -5.16 -40.08 6.76
C LEU A 64 -4.90 -41.59 6.81
N LEU A 65 -3.78 -42.07 6.31
CA LEU A 65 -3.48 -43.50 6.25
C LEU A 65 -3.19 -44.12 7.62
N GLU A 66 -2.57 -43.37 8.53
CA GLU A 66 -2.13 -43.90 9.83
C GLU A 66 -3.19 -43.79 10.93
N THR A 67 -4.08 -42.80 10.84
CA THR A 67 -5.03 -42.49 11.93
C THR A 67 -6.48 -42.83 11.61
N THR A 68 -6.79 -43.21 10.36
CA THR A 68 -8.17 -43.49 9.93
C THR A 68 -8.35 -44.87 9.29
N ASP A 69 -9.59 -45.25 9.00
CA ASP A 69 -9.96 -46.45 8.24
C ASP A 69 -10.11 -46.21 6.72
N ILE A 70 -9.57 -45.11 6.17
CA ILE A 70 -9.62 -44.81 4.73
C ILE A 70 -8.93 -45.89 3.90
N ASP A 71 -9.51 -46.24 2.75
CA ASP A 71 -9.01 -47.34 1.92
C ASP A 71 -7.66 -46.99 1.27
N THR A 72 -7.57 -45.82 0.65
CA THR A 72 -6.39 -45.40 -0.11
C THR A 72 -6.29 -43.88 -0.24
N VAL A 73 -5.07 -43.37 -0.15
CA VAL A 73 -4.71 -41.98 -0.47
C VAL A 73 -3.71 -41.95 -1.61
N PHE A 74 -4.17 -41.54 -2.78
CA PHE A 74 -3.34 -41.34 -3.97
C PHE A 74 -2.67 -39.96 -3.94
N ILE A 75 -1.55 -39.79 -4.64
CA ILE A 75 -0.85 -38.52 -4.74
C ILE A 75 -0.23 -38.33 -6.12
N SER A 76 -0.27 -37.11 -6.67
CA SER A 76 0.25 -36.84 -8.02
C SER A 76 1.79 -36.91 -8.10
N ARG A 77 2.50 -36.57 -7.03
CA ARG A 77 3.97 -36.65 -6.90
C ARG A 77 4.40 -36.84 -5.44
N THR A 78 5.59 -37.40 -5.27
CA THR A 78 6.13 -37.84 -3.97
C THR A 78 7.46 -37.19 -3.60
N ASN A 79 8.14 -36.53 -4.55
CA ASN A 79 9.39 -35.80 -4.34
C ASN A 79 9.49 -34.59 -5.27
N ASP A 80 10.43 -33.68 -4.98
CA ASP A 80 10.60 -32.44 -5.74
C ASP A 80 11.09 -32.64 -7.17
N ASN A 81 11.77 -33.76 -7.47
CA ASN A 81 12.33 -33.99 -8.81
C ASN A 81 11.28 -34.42 -9.84
N GLN A 82 10.11 -34.88 -9.39
CA GLN A 82 9.02 -35.31 -10.26
C GLN A 82 8.30 -34.13 -10.88
N GLN A 83 8.36 -34.05 -12.21
CA GLN A 83 7.58 -33.10 -12.99
C GLN A 83 6.27 -33.75 -13.43
N VAL A 84 5.14 -33.14 -13.07
CA VAL A 84 3.80 -33.63 -13.40
C VAL A 84 3.00 -32.49 -14.02
N SER A 85 2.63 -32.67 -15.28
CA SER A 85 1.85 -31.67 -16.02
C SER A 85 0.43 -31.58 -15.46
N LEU A 86 -0.24 -30.45 -15.77
CA LEU A 86 -1.62 -30.20 -15.36
C LEU A 86 -2.59 -31.30 -15.84
N SER A 87 -2.40 -31.84 -17.05
CA SER A 87 -3.22 -32.92 -17.60
C SER A 87 -2.89 -34.29 -17.01
N GLN A 88 -1.63 -34.55 -16.66
CA GLN A 88 -1.21 -35.82 -16.05
C GLN A 88 -1.86 -36.00 -14.67
N ARG A 89 -1.98 -34.93 -13.87
CA ARG A 89 -2.58 -34.97 -12.53
C ARG A 89 -4.00 -35.54 -12.55
N THR A 90 -4.85 -34.94 -13.37
CA THR A 90 -6.26 -35.33 -13.48
C THR A 90 -6.44 -36.63 -14.26
N SER A 91 -5.67 -36.85 -15.33
CA SER A 91 -5.74 -38.12 -16.08
C SER A 91 -5.38 -39.30 -15.18
N TYR A 92 -4.39 -39.13 -14.29
CA TYR A 92 -4.02 -40.17 -13.33
C TYR A 92 -5.14 -40.43 -12.32
N ALA A 93 -5.66 -39.37 -11.67
CA ALA A 93 -6.79 -39.49 -10.75
C ALA A 93 -8.03 -40.16 -11.39
N ASN A 94 -8.36 -39.77 -12.61
CA ASN A 94 -9.47 -40.36 -13.37
C ASN A 94 -9.21 -41.85 -13.68
N SER A 95 -7.99 -42.21 -14.08
CA SER A 95 -7.62 -43.61 -14.39
C SER A 95 -7.68 -44.54 -13.18
N LEU A 96 -7.47 -43.99 -11.97
CA LEU A 96 -7.58 -44.70 -10.71
C LEU A 96 -9.02 -44.84 -10.22
N GLY A 97 -9.96 -44.10 -10.81
CA GLY A 97 -11.33 -44.01 -10.31
C GLY A 97 -11.39 -43.39 -8.91
N ALA A 98 -10.55 -42.38 -8.64
CA ALA A 98 -10.50 -41.75 -7.33
C ALA A 98 -11.88 -41.16 -6.95
N ALA A 99 -12.31 -41.34 -5.69
CA ALA A 99 -13.62 -40.86 -5.24
C ALA A 99 -13.63 -39.34 -4.97
N TRP A 100 -12.46 -38.73 -4.80
CA TRP A 100 -12.31 -37.30 -4.54
C TRP A 100 -10.97 -36.75 -5.05
N PHE A 101 -10.93 -35.47 -5.42
CA PHE A 101 -9.71 -34.78 -5.87
C PHE A 101 -9.49 -33.47 -5.09
N HIS A 102 -8.38 -33.39 -4.34
CA HIS A 102 -8.04 -32.22 -3.55
C HIS A 102 -6.69 -31.62 -4.02
N SER A 103 -6.71 -30.41 -4.58
CA SER A 103 -5.52 -29.72 -5.07
C SER A 103 -5.01 -28.71 -4.04
N ILE A 104 -3.76 -28.85 -3.59
CA ILE A 104 -3.16 -28.04 -2.53
C ILE A 104 -2.24 -26.99 -3.14
N HIS A 105 -2.50 -25.72 -2.81
CA HIS A 105 -1.85 -24.54 -3.34
C HIS A 105 -1.60 -23.43 -2.29
N SER A 106 -0.80 -22.45 -2.67
CA SER A 106 -0.68 -21.14 -2.01
C SER A 106 -0.56 -20.04 -3.07
N ASN A 107 -1.06 -18.85 -2.78
CA ASN A 107 -1.30 -17.84 -3.80
C ASN A 107 -0.13 -16.85 -3.97
N ALA A 108 -0.16 -16.08 -5.05
CA ALA A 108 0.77 -15.00 -5.34
C ALA A 108 0.04 -13.66 -5.50
N GLY A 109 0.68 -12.58 -5.07
CA GLY A 109 0.13 -11.22 -5.15
C GLY A 109 1.04 -10.19 -4.50
N ALA A 110 0.49 -9.00 -4.23
CA ALA A 110 1.21 -7.95 -3.52
C ALA A 110 1.79 -8.45 -2.18
N SER A 111 2.99 -7.99 -1.82
CA SER A 111 3.72 -8.47 -0.64
C SER A 111 3.01 -8.24 0.70
N ASN A 112 2.09 -7.27 0.75
CA ASN A 112 1.27 -6.97 1.93
C ASN A 112 -0.06 -7.76 1.97
N ARG A 113 -0.40 -8.53 0.92
CA ARG A 113 -1.62 -9.32 0.86
C ARG A 113 -1.38 -10.71 1.44
N ASN A 114 -2.31 -11.20 2.28
CA ASN A 114 -2.31 -12.58 2.74
C ASN A 114 -3.73 -13.01 3.10
N GLU A 115 -4.26 -14.00 2.41
CA GLU A 115 -5.59 -14.54 2.68
C GLU A 115 -5.73 -15.96 2.16
N THR A 116 -6.65 -16.71 2.74
CA THR A 116 -7.01 -18.04 2.26
C THR A 116 -8.09 -17.97 1.18
N LEU A 117 -8.11 -18.92 0.26
CA LEU A 117 -9.14 -19.04 -0.79
C LEU A 117 -9.41 -20.52 -1.04
N MET A 118 -10.67 -20.87 -1.29
CA MET A 118 -11.03 -22.18 -1.81
C MET A 118 -11.76 -22.05 -3.15
N LEU A 119 -11.42 -22.91 -4.11
CA LEU A 119 -12.03 -22.94 -5.44
C LEU A 119 -12.62 -24.33 -5.71
N TRP A 120 -13.84 -24.39 -6.25
CA TRP A 120 -14.51 -25.63 -6.64
C TRP A 120 -15.08 -25.52 -8.06
N GLY A 121 -15.31 -26.66 -8.71
CA GLY A 121 -15.74 -26.67 -10.11
C GLY A 121 -17.16 -26.16 -10.31
N GLN A 122 -17.32 -25.12 -11.13
CA GLN A 122 -18.64 -24.56 -11.44
C GLN A 122 -18.87 -24.53 -12.95
N TYR A 123 -20.08 -24.88 -13.40
CA TYR A 123 -20.51 -24.62 -14.76
C TYR A 123 -20.87 -23.14 -14.94
N TYR A 124 -20.83 -22.65 -16.19
CA TYR A 124 -21.16 -21.25 -16.47
C TYR A 124 -22.59 -20.84 -16.06
N ASN A 125 -23.51 -21.81 -16.00
CA ASN A 125 -24.88 -21.58 -15.51
C ASN A 125 -24.98 -21.39 -13.98
N GLY A 126 -23.85 -21.36 -13.27
CA GLY A 126 -23.76 -21.16 -11.83
C GLY A 126 -23.87 -22.44 -10.99
N ASN A 127 -24.23 -23.58 -11.60
CA ASN A 127 -24.35 -24.85 -10.91
C ASN A 127 -22.97 -25.46 -10.64
N GLU A 128 -22.88 -26.24 -9.56
CA GLU A 128 -21.71 -27.06 -9.28
C GLU A 128 -21.49 -28.11 -10.36
N LYS A 129 -20.21 -28.40 -10.65
CA LYS A 129 -19.82 -29.47 -11.55
C LYS A 129 -20.22 -30.83 -10.96
N VAL A 130 -20.77 -31.70 -11.82
CA VAL A 130 -21.10 -33.09 -11.47
C VAL A 130 -19.87 -34.00 -11.67
N PRO A 131 -19.59 -34.95 -10.75
CA PRO A 131 -20.30 -35.20 -9.49
C PRO A 131 -20.10 -34.09 -8.46
N ASN A 132 -21.18 -33.75 -7.75
CA ASN A 132 -21.19 -32.66 -6.75
C ASN A 132 -20.50 -33.09 -5.45
N GLY A 133 -20.00 -32.11 -4.69
CA GLY A 133 -19.43 -32.31 -3.37
C GLY A 133 -18.31 -31.32 -3.04
N GLY A 134 -17.58 -30.86 -4.05
CA GLY A 134 -16.48 -29.91 -3.92
C GLY A 134 -16.91 -28.58 -3.29
N LYS A 135 -18.11 -28.07 -3.63
CA LYS A 135 -18.67 -26.85 -3.00
C LYS A 135 -18.88 -27.02 -1.50
N ALA A 136 -19.43 -28.15 -1.07
CA ALA A 136 -19.73 -28.42 0.33
C ALA A 136 -18.44 -28.63 1.15
N MET A 137 -17.48 -29.41 0.63
CA MET A 137 -16.15 -29.57 1.24
C MET A 137 -15.43 -28.21 1.34
N SER A 138 -15.42 -27.44 0.25
CA SER A 138 -14.81 -26.13 0.17
C SER A 138 -15.38 -25.14 1.19
N ALA A 139 -16.70 -25.12 1.39
CA ALA A 139 -17.36 -24.26 2.38
C ALA A 139 -16.97 -24.61 3.82
N ILE A 140 -16.76 -25.89 4.13
CA ILE A 140 -16.27 -26.34 5.44
C ILE A 140 -14.80 -25.98 5.62
N MET A 141 -13.99 -26.28 4.60
CA MET A 141 -12.54 -26.17 4.67
C MET A 141 -12.09 -24.71 4.75
N VAL A 142 -12.73 -23.79 4.04
CA VAL A 142 -12.33 -22.37 4.08
C VAL A 142 -12.43 -21.79 5.49
N ASP A 143 -13.47 -22.13 6.27
CA ASP A 143 -13.63 -21.65 7.65
C ASP A 143 -12.49 -22.14 8.56
N ILE A 144 -12.23 -23.45 8.53
CA ILE A 144 -11.20 -24.10 9.36
C ILE A 144 -9.81 -23.60 8.95
N LEU A 145 -9.56 -23.47 7.64
CA LEU A 145 -8.31 -22.97 7.08
C LEU A 145 -8.05 -21.52 7.45
N THR A 146 -9.03 -20.64 7.31
CA THR A 146 -8.93 -19.22 7.68
C THR A 146 -8.57 -19.07 9.16
N ARG A 147 -9.29 -19.79 10.03
CA ARG A 147 -9.07 -19.78 11.48
C ARG A 147 -7.70 -20.33 11.86
N GLY A 148 -7.28 -21.42 11.22
CA GLY A 148 -6.02 -22.09 11.53
C GLY A 148 -4.78 -21.35 11.00
N MET A 149 -4.86 -20.77 9.80
CA MET A 149 -3.80 -19.93 9.24
C MET A 149 -3.71 -18.54 9.88
N ARG A 150 -4.68 -18.19 10.75
CA ARG A 150 -4.77 -16.89 11.45
C ARG A 150 -4.65 -15.70 10.51
N THR A 151 -5.34 -15.77 9.37
CA THR A 151 -5.35 -14.74 8.34
C THR A 151 -6.78 -14.50 7.83
N THR A 152 -6.98 -13.51 6.96
CA THR A 152 -8.30 -13.24 6.34
C THR A 152 -8.60 -14.23 5.22
N THR A 153 -9.80 -14.14 4.64
CA THR A 153 -10.23 -15.05 3.57
C THR A 153 -10.84 -14.29 2.40
N ALA A 154 -10.47 -14.71 1.18
CA ALA A 154 -11.18 -14.32 -0.03
C ALA A 154 -12.49 -15.12 -0.17
N GLY A 155 -12.68 -16.20 0.57
CA GLY A 155 -13.89 -17.03 0.61
C GLY A 155 -13.78 -18.34 -0.16
N SER A 156 -14.93 -18.97 -0.38
CA SER A 156 -15.10 -20.21 -1.16
C SER A 156 -15.92 -19.90 -2.41
N TRP A 157 -15.35 -20.16 -3.59
CA TRP A 157 -15.96 -19.76 -4.85
C TRP A 157 -16.00 -20.89 -5.87
N GLY A 158 -17.09 -20.91 -6.63
CA GLY A 158 -17.12 -21.63 -7.89
C GLY A 158 -16.16 -20.94 -8.84
N ASP A 159 -15.26 -21.69 -9.49
CA ASP A 159 -14.17 -21.10 -10.26
C ASP A 159 -14.66 -20.17 -11.38
N CYS A 160 -15.79 -20.46 -12.02
CA CYS A 160 -16.40 -19.53 -12.99
C CYS A 160 -16.93 -18.23 -12.38
N SER A 161 -17.38 -18.24 -11.12
CA SER A 161 -17.78 -17.03 -10.39
C SER A 161 -16.59 -16.25 -9.86
N PHE A 162 -15.44 -16.90 -9.71
CA PHE A 162 -14.20 -16.26 -9.27
C PHE A 162 -13.46 -15.60 -10.45
N TYR A 163 -13.25 -16.34 -11.54
CA TYR A 163 -12.50 -15.90 -12.73
C TYR A 163 -13.36 -15.09 -13.72
N THR A 164 -14.04 -14.04 -13.23
CA THR A 164 -14.99 -13.24 -14.03
C THR A 164 -14.36 -12.42 -15.15
N TRP A 165 -13.04 -12.23 -15.09
CA TRP A 165 -12.24 -11.58 -16.14
C TRP A 165 -11.96 -12.47 -17.35
N SER A 166 -12.32 -13.76 -17.31
CA SER A 166 -12.13 -14.68 -18.43
C SER A 166 -13.45 -15.11 -19.06
N ASP A 167 -13.55 -15.00 -20.39
CA ASP A 167 -14.65 -15.56 -21.17
C ASP A 167 -14.61 -17.09 -21.30
N TRP A 168 -13.63 -17.78 -20.71
CA TRP A 168 -13.48 -19.23 -20.85
C TRP A 168 -14.72 -20.00 -20.38
N CYS A 169 -15.27 -19.67 -19.20
CA CYS A 169 -16.45 -20.37 -18.70
C CYS A 169 -17.64 -20.16 -19.63
N LYS A 170 -17.83 -18.93 -20.11
CA LYS A 170 -18.89 -18.59 -21.06
C LYS A 170 -18.76 -19.35 -22.38
N THR A 171 -17.54 -19.52 -22.87
CA THR A 171 -17.26 -20.17 -24.16
C THR A 171 -17.24 -21.70 -24.08
N SER A 172 -16.66 -22.27 -23.02
CA SER A 172 -16.58 -23.72 -22.83
C SER A 172 -17.82 -24.32 -22.16
N GLY A 173 -18.62 -23.50 -21.48
CA GLY A 173 -19.74 -23.92 -20.64
C GLY A 173 -19.33 -24.55 -19.31
N GLY A 174 -18.03 -24.80 -19.08
CA GLY A 174 -17.51 -25.55 -17.95
C GLY A 174 -16.47 -24.82 -17.11
N PRO A 175 -15.96 -25.47 -16.05
CA PRO A 175 -15.04 -24.87 -15.09
C PRO A 175 -13.79 -24.25 -15.72
N TYR A 176 -13.32 -23.15 -15.13
CA TYR A 176 -12.12 -22.43 -15.56
C TYR A 176 -10.85 -23.25 -15.29
N LEU A 177 -10.71 -23.73 -14.05
CA LEU A 177 -9.52 -24.46 -13.64
C LEU A 177 -9.50 -25.84 -14.31
N HIS A 178 -8.35 -26.22 -14.87
CA HIS A 178 -8.21 -27.50 -15.54
C HIS A 178 -8.54 -28.67 -14.60
N VAL A 179 -8.06 -28.61 -13.36
CA VAL A 179 -8.30 -29.66 -12.36
C VAL A 179 -9.78 -29.88 -12.09
N ASN A 180 -10.56 -28.81 -12.01
CA ASN A 180 -12.00 -28.87 -11.86
C ASN A 180 -12.69 -29.30 -13.16
N ARG A 181 -12.22 -28.83 -14.31
CA ARG A 181 -12.87 -29.07 -15.60
C ARG A 181 -12.87 -30.54 -16.00
N VAL A 182 -11.77 -31.25 -15.79
CA VAL A 182 -11.56 -32.58 -16.37
C VAL A 182 -11.58 -33.74 -15.38
N SER A 183 -11.59 -33.46 -14.07
CA SER A 183 -11.77 -34.49 -13.03
C SER A 183 -13.12 -35.20 -13.21
N THR A 184 -13.18 -36.52 -13.06
CA THR A 184 -14.45 -37.29 -13.15
C THR A 184 -15.12 -37.53 -11.79
N MET A 185 -14.62 -36.86 -10.75
CA MET A 185 -15.06 -36.93 -9.36
C MET A 185 -15.28 -35.50 -8.80
N PRO A 186 -15.88 -35.33 -7.60
CA PRO A 186 -15.90 -34.05 -6.91
C PRO A 186 -14.48 -33.53 -6.70
N SER A 187 -14.30 -32.22 -6.86
CA SER A 187 -12.97 -31.60 -6.75
C SER A 187 -12.99 -30.19 -6.18
N GLU A 188 -11.94 -29.88 -5.44
CA GLU A 188 -11.64 -28.55 -4.92
C GLU A 188 -10.14 -28.27 -4.90
N LEU A 189 -9.81 -26.98 -4.82
CA LEU A 189 -8.46 -26.44 -4.71
C LEU A 189 -8.39 -25.50 -3.51
N SER A 190 -7.36 -25.64 -2.69
CA SER A 190 -7.10 -24.79 -1.52
C SER A 190 -5.90 -23.88 -1.76
N GLU A 191 -6.06 -22.59 -1.47
CA GLU A 191 -4.99 -21.59 -1.42
C GLU A 191 -4.84 -21.13 0.03
N SER A 192 -3.74 -21.50 0.71
CA SER A 192 -3.64 -21.33 2.17
C SER A 192 -2.79 -20.13 2.60
N GLY A 193 -2.90 -19.02 1.87
CA GLY A 193 -2.09 -17.81 2.07
C GLY A 193 -1.13 -17.55 0.92
N TYR A 194 -0.33 -16.49 1.02
CA TYR A 194 0.46 -15.95 -0.09
C TYR A 194 1.95 -16.24 0.06
N HIS A 195 2.58 -16.96 -0.88
CA HIS A 195 4.02 -17.22 -0.83
C HIS A 195 4.87 -16.01 -1.25
N THR A 196 4.25 -14.96 -1.76
CA THR A 196 4.88 -13.64 -2.02
C THR A 196 4.79 -12.70 -0.82
N ASN A 197 4.00 -13.04 0.22
CA ASN A 197 3.98 -12.30 1.48
C ASN A 197 5.21 -12.67 2.32
N PRO A 198 6.06 -11.70 2.73
CA PRO A 198 7.29 -11.98 3.46
C PRO A 198 7.09 -12.82 4.72
N ARG A 199 6.07 -12.46 5.52
CA ARG A 199 5.79 -13.15 6.80
C ARG A 199 5.28 -14.56 6.56
N GLN A 200 4.34 -14.72 5.63
CA GLN A 200 3.75 -16.02 5.31
C GLN A 200 4.77 -16.96 4.66
N ASN A 201 5.66 -16.46 3.80
CA ASN A 201 6.71 -17.26 3.16
C ASN A 201 7.67 -17.86 4.22
N GLN A 202 8.06 -17.09 5.23
CA GLN A 202 8.88 -17.60 6.35
C GLN A 202 8.16 -18.66 7.19
N LEU A 203 6.84 -18.56 7.36
CA LEU A 203 6.02 -19.59 8.01
C LEU A 203 5.95 -20.87 7.16
N PHE A 204 5.75 -20.74 5.84
CA PHE A 204 5.73 -21.89 4.92
C PHE A 204 7.02 -22.71 4.92
N MET A 205 8.17 -22.07 5.16
CA MET A 205 9.44 -22.79 5.33
C MET A 205 9.43 -23.75 6.53
N SER A 206 8.70 -23.42 7.61
CA SER A 206 8.66 -24.21 8.84
C SER A 206 7.96 -25.56 8.63
N ASP A 207 8.55 -26.65 9.11
CA ASP A 207 7.90 -27.97 9.06
C ASP A 207 6.66 -28.03 9.95
N ARG A 208 6.69 -27.31 11.08
CA ARG A 208 5.57 -27.20 12.01
C ARG A 208 4.35 -26.56 11.38
N TRP A 209 4.56 -25.48 10.61
CA TRP A 209 3.46 -24.80 9.92
C TRP A 209 2.78 -25.73 8.91
N LYS A 210 3.56 -26.56 8.22
CA LYS A 210 3.06 -27.55 7.27
C LYS A 210 2.30 -28.69 7.96
N ILE A 211 2.67 -29.05 9.19
CA ILE A 211 1.89 -29.98 10.04
C ILE A 211 0.56 -29.37 10.42
N LEU A 212 0.56 -28.13 10.93
CA LEU A 212 -0.65 -27.39 11.30
C LEU A 212 -1.65 -27.37 10.14
N GLU A 213 -1.17 -27.06 8.93
CA GLU A 213 -2.01 -27.02 7.74
C GLU A 213 -2.54 -28.38 7.30
N ALA A 214 -1.69 -29.41 7.29
CA ALA A 214 -2.14 -30.76 7.00
C ALA A 214 -3.24 -31.21 8.00
N LYS A 215 -3.09 -30.85 9.29
CA LYS A 215 -4.08 -31.13 10.34
C LYS A 215 -5.41 -30.41 10.09
N ILE A 216 -5.36 -29.18 9.59
CA ILE A 216 -6.53 -28.39 9.18
C ILE A 216 -7.30 -29.08 8.05
N PHE A 217 -6.59 -29.56 7.01
CA PHE A 217 -7.23 -30.31 5.92
C PHE A 217 -7.82 -31.63 6.42
N TYR A 218 -7.08 -32.35 7.25
CA TYR A 218 -7.55 -33.57 7.90
C TYR A 218 -8.85 -33.34 8.70
N TRP A 219 -8.91 -32.32 9.56
CA TRP A 219 -10.13 -31.99 10.31
C TRP A 219 -11.29 -31.54 9.42
N SER A 220 -11.00 -30.86 8.31
CA SER A 220 -12.03 -30.46 7.35
C SER A 220 -12.67 -31.68 6.67
N ILE A 221 -11.86 -32.68 6.31
CA ILE A 221 -12.34 -33.95 5.75
C ILE A 221 -13.21 -34.68 6.77
N LEU A 222 -12.77 -34.84 8.02
CA LEU A 222 -13.58 -35.50 9.06
C LEU A 222 -14.93 -34.80 9.25
N LYS A 223 -14.92 -33.47 9.34
CA LYS A 223 -16.14 -32.67 9.49
C LYS A 223 -17.08 -32.80 8.30
N PHE A 224 -16.55 -32.93 7.08
CA PHE A 224 -17.36 -33.16 5.88
C PHE A 224 -18.11 -34.49 5.93
N PHE A 225 -17.49 -35.55 6.46
CA PHE A 225 -18.15 -36.84 6.67
C PHE A 225 -18.99 -36.94 7.95
N GLY A 226 -19.07 -35.84 8.73
CA GLY A 226 -19.76 -35.86 10.03
C GLY A 226 -19.06 -36.73 11.08
N ILE A 227 -17.76 -36.98 10.90
CA ILE A 227 -16.94 -37.76 11.82
C ILE A 227 -16.39 -36.83 12.90
N GLU A 228 -16.56 -37.23 14.16
CA GLU A 228 -15.99 -36.49 15.29
C GLU A 228 -14.46 -36.59 15.27
N ARG A 229 -13.79 -35.45 15.38
CA ARG A 229 -12.32 -35.43 15.40
C ARG A 229 -11.79 -35.91 16.76
N PRO A 230 -10.65 -36.61 16.79
CA PRO A 230 -10.01 -36.95 18.05
C PRO A 230 -9.51 -35.69 18.78
N PHE A 231 -9.46 -35.77 20.11
CA PHE A 231 -8.76 -34.75 20.91
C PHE A 231 -7.25 -34.84 20.63
N VAL A 232 -6.63 -33.71 20.29
CA VAL A 232 -5.20 -33.62 19.94
C VAL A 232 -4.41 -32.82 20.99
N GLY A 233 -5.07 -31.93 21.74
CA GLY A 233 -4.37 -31.05 22.68
C GLY A 233 -3.27 -30.24 22.03
N ALA A 234 -3.52 -29.68 20.85
CA ALA A 234 -2.51 -28.93 20.11
C ALA A 234 -2.38 -27.49 20.63
N VAL A 235 -1.19 -27.11 21.07
CA VAL A 235 -0.83 -25.76 21.51
C VAL A 235 0.24 -25.20 20.57
N THR A 236 0.01 -24.00 20.04
CA THR A 236 0.86 -23.41 18.99
C THR A 236 0.79 -21.88 19.04
N GLY A 237 1.79 -21.20 18.51
CA GLY A 237 1.81 -19.74 18.51
C GLY A 237 3.10 -19.19 17.93
N ILE A 238 3.26 -17.87 18.08
CA ILE A 238 4.47 -17.16 17.68
C ILE A 238 5.10 -16.51 18.91
N ILE A 239 6.37 -16.81 19.13
CA ILE A 239 7.22 -16.15 20.13
C ILE A 239 7.83 -14.91 19.51
N LYS A 240 7.71 -13.75 20.17
CA LYS A 240 8.20 -12.46 19.68
C LYS A 240 8.97 -11.72 20.75
N ASP A 241 9.84 -10.83 20.31
CA ASP A 241 10.47 -9.80 21.13
C ASP A 241 9.41 -8.74 21.50
N ASP A 242 9.34 -8.38 22.78
CA ASP A 242 8.36 -7.39 23.27
C ASP A 242 8.64 -5.97 22.76
N ASP A 243 9.92 -5.60 22.58
CA ASP A 243 10.36 -4.27 22.17
C ASP A 243 10.03 -4.02 20.71
N ASN A 244 10.51 -4.88 19.80
CA ASN A 244 10.42 -4.66 18.35
C ASN A 244 9.41 -5.57 17.62
N SER A 245 8.75 -6.50 18.33
CA SER A 245 7.79 -7.48 17.75
C SER A 245 8.37 -8.42 16.68
N VAL A 246 9.69 -8.49 16.53
CA VAL A 246 10.37 -9.46 15.67
C VAL A 246 10.19 -10.85 16.30
N PRO A 247 9.79 -11.87 15.51
CA PRO A 247 9.71 -13.24 16.00
C PRO A 247 11.07 -13.77 16.47
N ILE A 248 11.09 -14.57 17.53
CA ILE A 248 12.34 -15.04 18.13
C ILE A 248 12.72 -16.41 17.58
N ASN A 249 13.92 -16.48 17.00
CA ASN A 249 14.52 -17.73 16.53
C ASN A 249 15.17 -18.51 17.67
N GLY A 250 15.10 -19.84 17.63
CA GLY A 250 15.72 -20.71 18.63
C GLY A 250 15.12 -20.64 20.05
N ALA A 251 13.93 -20.05 20.22
CA ALA A 251 13.22 -20.06 21.50
C ALA A 251 12.82 -21.50 21.85
N PHE A 252 13.07 -21.93 23.08
CA PHE A 252 12.72 -23.23 23.63
C PHE A 252 11.40 -23.14 24.42
N ILE A 253 10.47 -24.03 24.11
CA ILE A 253 9.13 -24.08 24.72
C ILE A 253 8.98 -25.42 25.42
N THR A 254 8.48 -25.42 26.66
CA THR A 254 8.04 -26.63 27.37
C THR A 254 6.61 -26.48 27.86
N ILE A 255 5.80 -27.52 27.69
CA ILE A 255 4.41 -27.56 28.16
C ILE A 255 4.03 -28.99 28.55
N GLY A 256 3.72 -29.21 29.83
CA GLY A 256 3.49 -30.57 30.36
C GLY A 256 4.69 -31.48 30.11
N ALA A 257 4.50 -32.56 29.34
CA ALA A 257 5.57 -33.47 28.91
C ALA A 257 6.14 -33.15 27.50
N GLY A 258 5.55 -32.18 26.79
CA GLY A 258 5.95 -31.79 25.44
C GLY A 258 6.94 -30.63 25.43
N SER A 259 7.71 -30.53 24.35
CA SER A 259 8.65 -29.43 24.13
C SER A 259 8.86 -29.16 22.64
N ASP A 260 9.22 -27.93 22.28
CA ASP A 260 9.59 -27.55 20.92
C ASP A 260 10.67 -26.44 20.94
N THR A 261 11.29 -26.19 19.78
CA THR A 261 12.24 -25.09 19.58
C THR A 261 11.93 -24.38 18.28
N THR A 262 11.71 -23.06 18.31
CA THR A 262 11.44 -22.29 17.09
C THR A 262 12.61 -22.38 16.11
N ASP A 263 12.31 -22.23 14.82
CA ASP A 263 13.35 -22.34 13.79
C ASP A 263 14.43 -21.26 13.98
N SER A 264 15.67 -21.59 13.62
CA SER A 264 16.83 -20.69 13.71
C SER A 264 17.57 -20.63 12.37
N TYR A 265 18.59 -19.77 12.32
CA TYR A 265 19.49 -19.74 11.18
C TYR A 265 20.12 -21.11 10.91
N GLU A 266 20.67 -21.73 11.94
CA GLU A 266 21.35 -23.03 11.89
C GLU A 266 20.38 -24.16 11.53
N SER A 267 19.13 -24.12 12.02
CA SER A 267 18.18 -25.21 11.75
C SER A 267 17.51 -25.09 10.38
N LEU A 268 17.20 -23.87 9.91
CA LEU A 268 16.38 -23.65 8.73
C LEU A 268 16.87 -22.52 7.81
N PHE A 269 17.09 -21.32 8.35
CA PHE A 269 17.16 -20.12 7.50
C PHE A 269 18.47 -19.98 6.70
N HIS A 270 19.56 -20.67 7.07
CA HIS A 270 20.81 -20.71 6.29
C HIS A 270 20.63 -21.24 4.86
N LYS A 271 19.52 -21.95 4.58
CA LYS A 271 19.20 -22.45 3.24
C LYS A 271 18.69 -21.36 2.30
N TYR A 272 18.20 -20.25 2.86
CA TYR A 272 17.44 -19.22 2.15
C TYR A 272 18.03 -17.81 2.30
N SER A 273 18.91 -17.61 3.28
CA SER A 273 19.63 -16.36 3.48
C SER A 273 21.07 -16.58 3.94
N ASN A 274 21.96 -15.67 3.53
CA ASN A 274 23.32 -15.57 4.06
C ASN A 274 23.41 -14.62 5.28
N ASN A 275 22.32 -13.92 5.62
CA ASN A 275 22.24 -13.04 6.78
C ASN A 275 21.45 -13.73 7.91
N PRO A 276 22.10 -14.08 9.03
CA PRO A 276 21.44 -14.72 10.19
C PRO A 276 20.25 -13.95 10.75
N GLU A 277 20.24 -12.63 10.59
CA GLU A 277 19.21 -11.74 11.16
C GLU A 277 18.08 -11.42 10.19
N GLN A 278 18.06 -11.97 8.96
CA GLN A 278 17.05 -11.60 7.97
C GLN A 278 15.69 -12.30 8.16
N LEU A 279 15.69 -13.57 8.56
CA LEU A 279 14.52 -14.43 8.54
C LEU A 279 14.17 -14.91 9.95
N HIS A 280 12.92 -14.71 10.35
CA HIS A 280 12.44 -14.95 11.71
C HIS A 280 10.99 -15.44 11.71
N ASN A 281 10.76 -16.73 11.96
CA ASN A 281 9.39 -17.24 12.02
C ASN A 281 8.80 -17.28 13.44
N GLY A 282 9.62 -17.56 14.47
CA GLY A 282 9.22 -17.69 15.87
C GLY A 282 8.07 -18.68 16.13
N PHE A 283 7.78 -19.58 15.19
CA PHE A 283 6.60 -20.44 15.23
C PHE A 283 6.91 -21.77 15.92
N TYR A 284 6.03 -22.17 16.84
CA TYR A 284 6.12 -23.45 17.56
C TYR A 284 4.80 -24.24 17.45
N TYR A 285 4.89 -25.57 17.57
CA TYR A 285 3.72 -26.46 17.50
C TYR A 285 3.95 -27.71 18.35
N ILE A 286 3.12 -27.91 19.38
CA ILE A 286 3.20 -29.04 20.31
C ILE A 286 1.83 -29.74 20.35
N GLU A 287 1.82 -31.06 20.20
CA GLU A 287 0.61 -31.91 20.33
C GLU A 287 0.63 -32.74 21.60
N ASP A 288 -0.46 -33.48 21.84
CA ASP A 288 -0.63 -34.42 22.97
C ASP A 288 -0.55 -33.75 24.35
N VAL A 289 -0.87 -32.45 24.41
CA VAL A 289 -0.99 -31.72 25.67
C VAL A 289 -2.31 -32.14 26.35
N PRO A 290 -2.30 -32.53 27.63
CA PRO A 290 -3.51 -32.99 28.31
C PRO A 290 -4.57 -31.88 28.39
N ASN A 291 -5.85 -32.27 28.38
CA ASN A 291 -6.99 -31.35 28.52
C ASN A 291 -7.16 -30.90 29.99
N GLU A 292 -6.16 -30.22 30.51
CA GLU A 292 -6.12 -29.65 31.86
C GLU A 292 -5.22 -28.40 31.87
N ASP A 293 -5.24 -27.65 32.97
CA ASP A 293 -4.38 -26.48 33.12
C ASP A 293 -2.91 -26.92 33.20
N VAL A 294 -2.10 -26.46 32.26
CA VAL A 294 -0.68 -26.75 32.18
C VAL A 294 0.14 -25.47 32.07
N GLN A 295 1.35 -25.50 32.63
CA GLN A 295 2.30 -24.41 32.47
C GLN A 295 3.02 -24.51 31.13
N LEU A 296 2.98 -23.42 30.37
CA LEU A 296 3.80 -23.18 29.21
C LEU A 296 4.97 -22.28 29.65
N ILE A 297 6.19 -22.78 29.52
CA ILE A 297 7.42 -22.05 29.83
C ILE A 297 8.15 -21.78 28.52
N VAL A 298 8.57 -20.53 28.31
CA VAL A 298 9.34 -20.12 27.13
C VAL A 298 10.66 -19.53 27.57
N GLU A 299 11.75 -20.01 26.96
CA GLU A 299 13.11 -19.56 27.20
C GLU A 299 13.78 -19.23 25.87
N ALA A 300 14.59 -18.17 25.83
CA ALA A 300 15.42 -17.84 24.67
C ALA A 300 16.72 -17.17 25.12
N GLU A 301 17.79 -17.39 24.37
CA GLU A 301 19.08 -16.72 24.62
C GLU A 301 18.91 -15.20 24.49
N GLY A 302 19.42 -14.44 25.46
CA GLY A 302 19.25 -12.99 25.48
C GLY A 302 17.90 -12.48 25.99
N TYR A 303 16.99 -13.36 26.44
CA TYR A 303 15.67 -12.98 26.96
C TYR A 303 15.43 -13.50 28.39
N TYR A 304 14.51 -12.87 29.12
CA TYR A 304 13.95 -13.43 30.35
C TYR A 304 12.96 -14.52 30.02
N SER A 305 12.96 -15.60 30.81
CA SER A 305 11.99 -16.68 30.68
C SER A 305 10.60 -16.21 31.10
N ASP A 306 9.56 -16.62 30.38
CA ASP A 306 8.16 -16.37 30.75
C ASP A 306 7.44 -17.69 31.05
N THR A 307 6.44 -17.65 31.93
CA THR A 307 5.64 -18.80 32.34
C THR A 307 4.16 -18.43 32.37
N LEU A 308 3.37 -19.11 31.53
CA LEU A 308 1.94 -18.86 31.37
C LEU A 308 1.15 -20.11 31.74
N GLN A 309 -0.05 -19.92 32.30
CA GLN A 309 -1.03 -21.00 32.43
C GLN A 309 -1.84 -21.10 31.15
N VAL A 310 -1.91 -22.30 30.58
CA VAL A 310 -2.61 -22.59 29.33
C VAL A 310 -3.53 -23.78 29.55
N THR A 311 -4.80 -23.62 29.16
CA THR A 311 -5.77 -24.72 29.11
C THR A 311 -5.98 -25.10 27.64
N PRO A 312 -5.50 -26.27 27.19
CA PRO A 312 -5.66 -26.66 25.79
C PRO A 312 -7.13 -26.75 25.39
N SER A 313 -7.49 -26.09 24.29
CA SER A 313 -8.81 -26.19 23.69
C SER A 313 -9.03 -27.59 23.13
N ASP A 314 -10.15 -28.19 23.52
CA ASP A 314 -10.64 -29.40 22.87
C ASP A 314 -11.33 -29.10 21.55
N THR A 315 -11.84 -27.87 21.32
CA THR A 315 -12.63 -27.45 20.14
C THR A 315 -11.81 -27.08 18.89
N PHE A 316 -10.57 -26.63 19.06
CA PHE A 316 -9.68 -26.19 17.98
C PHE A 316 -8.22 -26.17 18.45
N PHE A 317 -7.30 -25.59 17.67
CA PHE A 317 -5.95 -25.30 18.15
C PHE A 317 -5.98 -24.27 19.28
N THR A 318 -5.11 -24.45 20.27
CA THR A 318 -4.89 -23.47 21.33
C THR A 318 -3.79 -22.53 20.87
N PHE A 319 -4.16 -21.34 20.43
CA PHE A 319 -3.19 -20.33 20.02
C PHE A 319 -2.69 -19.55 21.22
N GLN A 320 -1.40 -19.69 21.54
CA GLN A 320 -0.74 -18.96 22.62
C GLN A 320 0.52 -18.26 22.08
N ASP A 321 0.37 -17.00 21.69
CA ASP A 321 1.53 -16.15 21.40
C ASP A 321 2.19 -15.70 22.71
N VAL A 322 3.51 -15.51 22.69
CA VAL A 322 4.29 -15.07 23.86
C VAL A 322 5.22 -13.94 23.43
N ARG A 323 5.33 -12.91 24.28
CA ARG A 323 6.27 -11.81 24.10
C ARG A 323 7.34 -11.91 25.19
N LEU A 324 8.58 -12.12 24.78
CA LEU A 324 9.70 -12.17 25.71
C LEU A 324 10.35 -10.80 25.85
N VAL A 325 10.72 -10.48 27.08
CA VAL A 325 11.47 -9.27 27.41
C VAL A 325 12.95 -9.52 27.15
N SER A 326 13.54 -8.69 26.28
CA SER A 326 14.98 -8.76 25.97
C SER A 326 15.83 -8.30 27.16
N LYS A 327 16.95 -8.97 27.42
CA LYS A 327 17.95 -8.60 28.44
C LYS A 327 18.91 -7.51 27.98
N VAL A 328 18.87 -7.13 26.71
CA VAL A 328 19.69 -6.02 26.18
C VAL A 328 19.31 -4.74 26.93
N LEU A 329 20.31 -3.96 27.36
CA LEU A 329 20.06 -2.72 28.08
C LEU A 329 19.61 -1.60 27.13
N PRO A 330 18.82 -0.62 27.60
CA PRO A 330 18.48 0.54 26.80
C PRO A 330 19.74 1.39 26.55
N THR A 331 19.98 1.74 25.29
CA THR A 331 21.10 2.58 24.83
C THR A 331 20.59 3.59 23.81
N ILE A 332 21.31 4.71 23.63
CA ILE A 332 21.04 5.65 22.54
C ILE A 332 21.63 5.12 21.23
N ILE A 333 20.81 5.09 20.18
CA ILE A 333 21.24 4.71 18.82
C ILE A 333 21.37 5.90 17.87
N LYS A 334 20.71 7.03 18.18
CA LYS A 334 20.78 8.24 17.36
C LYS A 334 20.44 9.50 18.16
N THR A 335 21.13 10.59 17.86
CA THR A 335 20.79 11.95 18.32
C THR A 335 20.81 12.95 17.17
N ASN A 336 20.09 14.06 17.34
CA ASN A 336 20.23 15.28 16.56
C ASN A 336 19.93 16.48 17.48
N PRO A 337 20.88 17.36 17.81
CA PRO A 337 22.24 17.44 17.27
C PRO A 337 23.12 16.23 17.63
N ALA A 338 24.19 16.03 16.88
CA ALA A 338 25.25 15.09 17.18
C ALA A 338 26.26 15.69 18.18
N GLN A 339 27.08 14.82 18.78
CA GLN A 339 28.08 15.20 19.77
C GLN A 339 29.08 16.22 19.19
N GLY A 340 29.12 17.41 19.80
CA GLY A 340 30.03 18.50 19.43
C GLY A 340 29.54 19.37 18.27
N ASP A 341 28.30 19.21 17.81
CA ASP A 341 27.75 20.04 16.73
C ASP A 341 27.80 21.52 17.09
N THR A 342 28.15 22.35 16.11
CA THR A 342 28.21 23.81 16.23
C THR A 342 27.20 24.46 15.29
N ASN A 343 26.77 25.68 15.60
CA ASN A 343 25.75 26.42 14.84
C ASN A 343 24.39 25.71 14.83
N VAL A 344 24.05 24.99 15.90
CA VAL A 344 22.71 24.44 16.08
C VAL A 344 21.72 25.59 16.20
N ALA A 345 20.62 25.55 15.44
CA ALA A 345 19.59 26.57 15.55
C ALA A 345 19.01 26.56 16.97
N ALA A 346 18.88 27.74 17.60
CA ALA A 346 18.42 27.87 18.99
C ALA A 346 16.95 27.41 19.19
N TRP A 347 16.21 27.21 18.10
CA TRP A 347 14.83 26.72 18.07
C TRP A 347 14.72 25.29 17.53
N ALA A 348 15.83 24.62 17.22
CA ALA A 348 15.81 23.27 16.69
C ALA A 348 15.26 22.26 17.72
N PHE A 349 14.49 21.29 17.24
CA PHE A 349 14.13 20.12 18.04
C PHE A 349 15.37 19.28 18.34
N LEU A 350 15.54 18.91 19.61
CA LEU A 350 16.59 18.01 20.07
C LEU A 350 16.03 16.58 20.06
N VAL A 351 16.48 15.73 19.15
CA VAL A 351 15.92 14.40 18.88
C VAL A 351 16.83 13.31 19.44
N PHE A 352 16.23 12.32 20.08
CA PHE A 352 16.91 11.16 20.66
C PHE A 352 16.16 9.88 20.32
N GLU A 353 16.89 8.81 20.01
CA GLU A 353 16.35 7.50 19.68
C GLU A 353 17.09 6.42 20.47
N PHE A 354 16.32 5.61 21.19
CA PHE A 354 16.81 4.45 21.94
C PHE A 354 16.64 3.17 21.12
N ASN A 355 17.44 2.15 21.43
CA ASN A 355 17.26 0.79 20.90
C ASN A 355 15.99 0.09 21.44
N LYS A 356 15.35 0.65 22.47
CA LYS A 356 14.24 0.06 23.23
C LYS A 356 13.18 1.06 23.64
N LYS A 357 12.04 0.57 24.09
CA LYS A 357 10.95 1.40 24.63
C LYS A 357 11.28 1.88 26.04
N MET A 358 11.26 3.18 26.25
CA MET A 358 11.61 3.76 27.55
C MET A 358 10.39 3.96 28.44
N ASP A 359 10.62 4.03 29.75
CA ASP A 359 9.68 4.65 30.67
C ASP A 359 9.78 6.18 30.50
N LYS A 360 8.70 6.79 30.03
CA LYS A 360 8.67 8.21 29.70
C LYS A 360 8.85 9.10 30.92
N GLU A 361 8.18 8.77 32.01
CA GLU A 361 8.24 9.56 33.24
C GLU A 361 9.66 9.56 33.82
N SER A 362 10.33 8.41 33.75
CA SER A 362 11.73 8.24 34.13
C SER A 362 12.64 9.15 33.31
N VAL A 363 12.50 9.19 31.99
CA VAL A 363 13.33 10.05 31.12
C VAL A 363 13.00 11.53 31.32
N GLU A 364 11.72 11.91 31.25
CA GLU A 364 11.27 13.31 31.30
C GLU A 364 11.61 14.00 32.62
N THR A 365 11.57 13.26 33.73
CA THR A 365 11.86 13.80 35.07
C THR A 365 13.36 13.96 35.34
N ASN A 366 14.21 13.14 34.72
CA ASN A 366 15.64 13.07 35.05
C ASN A 366 16.55 13.72 34.01
N LEU A 367 16.11 13.88 32.76
CA LEU A 367 16.90 14.54 31.72
C LEU A 367 17.16 16.01 32.05
N THR A 368 18.42 16.43 31.97
CA THR A 368 18.82 17.82 32.22
C THR A 368 19.45 18.46 31.00
N ILE A 369 19.33 19.78 30.90
CA ILE A 369 19.97 20.63 29.89
C ILE A 369 20.68 21.76 30.65
N SER A 370 21.95 22.00 30.36
CA SER A 370 22.77 23.05 30.98
C SER A 370 23.44 23.91 29.91
N PRO A 371 23.24 25.24 29.87
CA PRO A 371 22.38 26.05 30.74
C PRO A 371 20.91 25.60 30.76
N GLU A 372 20.18 25.89 31.85
CA GLU A 372 18.79 25.44 32.01
C GLU A 372 17.91 25.97 30.86
N ALA A 373 17.17 25.06 30.23
CA ALA A 373 16.22 25.34 29.18
C ALA A 373 14.88 24.64 29.46
N GLN A 374 13.78 25.28 29.07
CA GLN A 374 12.45 24.68 29.08
C GLN A 374 12.41 23.47 28.15
N LYS A 375 11.73 22.39 28.58
CA LYS A 375 11.67 21.11 27.88
C LYS A 375 10.21 20.73 27.64
N THR A 376 9.82 20.64 26.37
CA THR A 376 8.53 20.04 25.97
C THR A 376 8.81 18.77 25.16
N PHE A 377 8.32 17.63 25.64
CA PHE A 377 8.63 16.32 25.07
C PHE A 377 7.57 15.83 24.07
N TYR A 378 8.03 15.23 22.98
CA TYR A 378 7.19 14.61 21.95
C TYR A 378 7.70 13.20 21.65
N TRP A 379 6.95 12.17 22.08
CA TRP A 379 7.32 10.77 21.89
C TRP A 379 6.67 10.15 20.65
N VAL A 380 7.44 9.33 19.92
CA VAL A 380 7.01 8.55 18.75
C VAL A 380 7.64 7.14 18.79
N ASN A 381 7.37 6.31 17.79
CA ASN A 381 7.91 4.94 17.68
C ASN A 381 7.65 4.06 18.92
N ASN A 382 6.43 4.11 19.48
CA ASN A 382 6.06 3.35 20.68
C ASN A 382 6.98 3.63 21.89
N ASP A 383 7.30 4.90 22.14
CA ASP A 383 8.12 5.37 23.26
C ASP A 383 9.62 5.00 23.18
N SER A 384 10.15 4.65 21.99
CA SER A 384 11.60 4.48 21.78
C SER A 384 12.29 5.71 21.21
N LYS A 385 11.54 6.73 20.78
CA LYS A 385 12.07 7.95 20.18
C LYS A 385 11.35 9.17 20.75
N PHE A 386 12.10 10.22 21.04
CA PHE A 386 11.52 11.48 21.45
C PHE A 386 12.24 12.70 20.87
N ALA A 387 11.53 13.82 20.84
CA ALA A 387 12.07 15.13 20.54
C ALA A 387 11.76 16.11 21.69
N ILE A 388 12.69 17.02 21.97
CA ILE A 388 12.53 18.12 22.92
C ILE A 388 12.41 19.42 22.12
N GLN A 389 11.34 20.18 22.37
CA GLN A 389 11.24 21.58 21.96
C GLN A 389 11.66 22.49 23.12
N THR A 390 12.49 23.49 22.82
CA THR A 390 13.04 24.44 23.78
C THR A 390 12.82 25.87 23.28
N ASP A 391 12.11 26.70 24.04
CA ASP A 391 11.82 28.09 23.64
C ASP A 391 12.85 29.10 24.17
N THR A 392 13.96 28.59 24.73
CA THR A 392 14.83 29.37 25.64
C THR A 392 16.33 29.18 25.39
N LEU A 393 16.74 28.47 24.32
CA LEU A 393 18.16 28.36 24.03
C LEU A 393 18.72 29.74 23.64
N GLN A 394 19.82 30.11 24.28
CA GLN A 394 20.55 31.33 23.97
C GLN A 394 21.41 31.10 22.73
N TYR A 395 21.62 32.15 21.94
CA TYR A 395 22.55 32.11 20.81
C TYR A 395 24.01 32.01 21.26
N THR A 396 24.88 31.48 20.41
CA THR A 396 26.33 31.35 20.65
C THR A 396 26.70 30.72 21.99
N THR A 397 25.88 29.76 22.45
CA THR A 397 25.97 29.18 23.79
C THR A 397 26.17 27.67 23.68
N GLU A 398 27.15 27.15 24.42
CA GLU A 398 27.36 25.72 24.56
C GLU A 398 26.34 25.13 25.54
N TYR A 399 25.65 24.08 25.12
CA TYR A 399 24.69 23.33 25.89
C TYR A 399 25.18 21.91 26.11
N THR A 400 24.97 21.40 27.32
CA THR A 400 25.18 20.01 27.72
C THR A 400 23.84 19.39 28.09
N ILE A 401 23.47 18.30 27.41
CA ILE A 401 22.33 17.46 27.75
C ILE A 401 22.85 16.22 28.47
N THR A 402 22.25 15.91 29.61
CA THR A 402 22.55 14.68 30.35
C THR A 402 21.28 13.86 30.50
N ILE A 403 21.32 12.61 30.03
CA ILE A 403 20.33 11.57 30.32
C ILE A 403 20.96 10.67 31.38
N PRO A 404 20.52 10.74 32.64
CA PRO A 404 21.15 9.97 33.70
C PRO A 404 20.99 8.47 33.51
N GLY A 405 21.99 7.67 33.91
CA GLY A 405 21.93 6.21 33.84
C GLY A 405 20.86 5.59 34.75
N THR A 406 20.30 6.38 35.67
CA THR A 406 19.17 5.97 36.51
C THR A 406 17.84 5.88 35.76
N VAL A 407 17.76 6.39 34.53
CA VAL A 407 16.54 6.21 33.72
C VAL A 407 16.38 4.75 33.32
N VAL A 408 15.15 4.31 33.12
CA VAL A 408 14.83 2.90 32.87
C VAL A 408 13.98 2.67 31.63
N ASP A 409 14.08 1.47 31.06
CA ASP A 409 13.07 0.98 30.11
C ASP A 409 11.74 0.63 30.82
N LYS A 410 10.72 0.25 30.06
CA LYS A 410 9.41 -0.15 30.61
C LYS A 410 9.45 -1.37 31.53
N HIS A 411 10.57 -2.10 31.55
CA HIS A 411 10.76 -3.31 32.34
C HIS A 411 11.70 -3.08 33.53
N GLY A 412 12.18 -1.85 33.73
CA GLY A 412 13.02 -1.45 34.85
C GLY A 412 14.52 -1.66 34.65
N HIS A 413 15.00 -1.94 33.44
CA HIS A 413 16.43 -2.01 33.16
C HIS A 413 17.04 -0.62 33.14
N PHE A 414 18.14 -0.43 33.88
CA PHE A 414 18.89 0.82 33.87
C PHE A 414 19.53 1.10 32.51
N PHE A 415 19.55 2.37 32.15
CA PHE A 415 20.14 2.91 30.95
C PHE A 415 21.65 2.77 30.92
N ASP A 416 22.16 2.25 29.81
CA ASP A 416 23.57 2.15 29.48
C ASP A 416 23.93 3.35 28.59
N GLY A 417 24.21 4.49 29.24
CA GLY A 417 24.45 5.74 28.54
C GLY A 417 25.81 5.83 27.85
N ASN A 418 26.78 5.00 28.22
CA ASN A 418 28.11 4.99 27.62
C ASN A 418 28.30 3.84 26.61
N GLY A 419 27.37 2.88 26.55
CA GLY A 419 27.37 1.74 25.64
C GLY A 419 28.37 0.64 26.01
N ASP A 420 28.79 0.54 27.28
CA ASP A 420 29.79 -0.45 27.73
C ASP A 420 29.18 -1.81 28.12
N GLY A 421 27.85 -1.93 28.07
CA GLY A 421 27.09 -3.11 28.45
C GLY A 421 26.70 -3.17 29.93
N ALA A 422 26.98 -2.12 30.71
CA ALA A 422 26.51 -1.94 32.07
C ALA A 422 25.48 -0.80 32.16
N GLY A 423 24.40 -1.05 32.89
CA GLY A 423 23.37 -0.04 33.12
C GLY A 423 23.69 0.79 34.36
N GLY A 424 23.32 2.07 34.33
CA GLY A 424 23.55 3.01 35.43
C GLY A 424 24.47 4.18 35.09
N ASP A 425 25.02 4.19 33.88
CA ASP A 425 25.91 5.26 33.39
C ASP A 425 25.16 6.32 32.58
N ASP A 426 25.56 7.57 32.76
CA ASP A 426 24.94 8.71 32.10
C ASP A 426 25.33 8.78 30.62
N PHE A 427 24.39 9.24 29.78
CA PHE A 427 24.70 9.74 28.44
C PHE A 427 24.84 11.25 28.49
N VAL A 428 25.93 11.78 27.94
CA VAL A 428 26.23 13.21 27.90
C VAL A 428 26.42 13.65 26.46
N LEU A 429 25.64 14.64 26.04
CA LEU A 429 25.70 15.26 24.71
C LEU A 429 26.01 16.75 24.84
N THR A 430 27.02 17.24 24.14
CA THR A 430 27.34 18.68 24.08
C THR A 430 27.14 19.24 22.68
N PHE A 431 26.58 20.44 22.55
CA PHE A 431 26.43 21.16 21.27
C PHE A 431 26.46 22.68 21.48
N THR A 432 26.71 23.45 20.43
CA THR A 432 26.78 24.92 20.49
C THR A 432 25.77 25.56 19.54
N THR A 433 24.95 26.46 20.06
CA THR A 433 23.97 27.19 19.26
C THR A 433 24.61 28.25 18.36
N GLY A 434 23.96 28.54 17.23
CA GLY A 434 24.38 29.55 16.27
C GLY A 434 24.20 31.00 16.75
N THR A 435 24.63 31.95 15.91
CA THR A 435 24.38 33.39 16.10
C THR A 435 22.92 33.76 15.89
N GLU A 436 22.47 34.85 16.53
CA GLU A 436 21.17 35.46 16.24
C GLU A 436 21.13 35.94 14.79
N ASP A 437 20.02 35.67 14.09
CA ASP A 437 19.80 36.20 12.76
C ASP A 437 19.35 37.67 12.82
N GLN A 438 20.07 38.53 12.11
CA GLN A 438 19.77 39.96 11.98
C GLN A 438 19.50 40.35 10.53
N GLN A 439 19.49 39.38 9.61
CA GLN A 439 19.25 39.62 8.21
C GLN A 439 17.77 39.43 7.90
N ALA A 440 17.23 40.31 7.07
CA ALA A 440 15.90 40.10 6.54
C ALA A 440 15.93 39.03 5.44
N PRO A 441 14.85 38.24 5.31
CA PRO A 441 14.78 37.15 4.34
C PRO A 441 14.85 37.70 2.92
N LYS A 442 15.62 37.06 2.04
CA LYS A 442 15.85 37.49 0.65
C LYS A 442 15.23 36.51 -0.32
N VAL A 443 14.47 37.05 -1.27
CA VAL A 443 14.01 36.27 -2.43
C VAL A 443 15.22 35.86 -3.28
N VAL A 444 15.43 34.55 -3.41
CA VAL A 444 16.51 33.92 -4.21
C VAL A 444 15.99 33.18 -5.43
N GLY A 445 14.68 32.96 -5.55
CA GLY A 445 14.07 32.36 -6.74
C GLY A 445 12.62 32.77 -6.91
N PHE A 446 12.13 32.71 -8.15
CA PHE A 446 10.73 32.94 -8.47
C PHE A 446 10.29 32.08 -9.66
N TYR A 447 8.99 31.87 -9.80
CA TYR A 447 8.36 31.27 -10.98
C TYR A 447 7.00 31.98 -11.23
N PRO A 448 6.57 32.25 -12.47
CA PRO A 448 7.32 32.15 -13.71
C PRO A 448 8.62 32.97 -13.67
N GLU A 449 9.55 32.66 -14.57
CA GLU A 449 10.81 33.40 -14.67
C GLU A 449 10.58 34.89 -15.00
N TYR A 450 11.55 35.75 -14.70
CA TYR A 450 11.41 37.19 -14.88
C TYR A 450 11.31 37.53 -16.36
N ASN A 451 10.23 38.23 -16.72
CA ASN A 451 9.80 38.47 -18.10
C ASN A 451 9.50 37.21 -18.90
N ALA A 452 9.05 36.13 -18.26
CA ALA A 452 8.52 34.97 -18.97
C ALA A 452 7.42 35.42 -19.95
N ILE A 453 7.45 34.86 -21.15
CA ILE A 453 6.42 35.02 -22.17
C ILE A 453 5.74 33.67 -22.37
N ASP A 454 4.57 33.67 -23.02
CA ASP A 454 3.84 32.44 -23.32
C ASP A 454 3.51 31.61 -22.05
N THR A 455 3.26 32.31 -20.95
CA THR A 455 2.85 31.69 -19.69
C THR A 455 1.39 31.25 -19.78
N GLU A 456 1.02 30.13 -19.18
CA GLU A 456 -0.39 29.68 -19.17
C GLU A 456 -1.33 30.74 -18.57
N SER A 457 -2.61 30.70 -18.94
CA SER A 457 -3.62 31.64 -18.43
C SER A 457 -4.01 31.40 -16.97
N SER A 458 -3.52 30.34 -16.32
CA SER A 458 -3.71 30.10 -14.88
C SER A 458 -2.39 29.66 -14.23
N PRO A 459 -1.35 30.51 -14.22
CA PRO A 459 -0.04 30.11 -13.72
C PRO A 459 0.02 30.21 -12.20
N LEU A 460 0.77 29.34 -11.55
CA LEU A 460 1.18 29.58 -10.16
C LEU A 460 2.31 30.61 -10.14
N ILE A 461 2.30 31.48 -9.12
CA ILE A 461 3.36 32.45 -8.85
C ILE A 461 4.11 31.99 -7.61
N ARG A 462 5.39 31.67 -7.76
CA ARG A 462 6.24 31.19 -6.67
C ARG A 462 7.30 32.21 -6.29
N TYR A 463 7.57 32.34 -5.00
CA TYR A 463 8.74 33.01 -4.44
C TYR A 463 9.50 32.03 -3.53
N ILE A 464 10.83 32.03 -3.62
CA ILE A 464 11.71 31.25 -2.76
C ILE A 464 12.57 32.23 -1.97
N PHE A 465 12.59 32.09 -0.65
CA PHE A 465 13.46 32.83 0.25
C PHE A 465 14.73 32.04 0.60
N ASP A 466 15.82 32.71 0.96
CA ASP A 466 17.07 32.07 1.42
C ASP A 466 16.94 31.42 2.80
N GLU A 467 15.86 31.70 3.53
CA GLU A 467 15.59 31.24 4.88
C GLU A 467 14.09 31.02 5.13
N GLU A 468 13.75 30.52 6.31
CA GLU A 468 12.36 30.34 6.75
C GLU A 468 11.73 31.69 7.12
N ILE A 469 10.48 31.88 6.69
CA ILE A 469 9.71 33.09 6.96
C ILE A 469 8.58 32.79 7.91
N ASN A 470 8.15 33.80 8.68
CA ASN A 470 6.90 33.73 9.42
C ASN A 470 5.72 33.81 8.43
N PRO A 471 4.94 32.72 8.22
CA PRO A 471 3.83 32.74 7.26
C PRO A 471 2.75 33.75 7.59
N ALA A 472 2.58 34.12 8.87
CA ALA A 472 1.62 35.15 9.27
C ALA A 472 1.99 36.55 8.75
N SER A 473 3.23 36.75 8.30
CA SER A 473 3.66 37.98 7.63
C SER A 473 3.17 38.09 6.18
N ILE A 474 2.60 37.03 5.60
CA ILE A 474 2.03 37.05 4.25
C ILE A 474 0.54 37.38 4.33
N THR A 475 0.19 38.61 3.97
CA THR A 475 -1.18 39.13 3.92
C THR A 475 -1.53 39.64 2.53
N GLU A 476 -2.80 39.96 2.29
CA GLU A 476 -3.26 40.59 1.03
C GLU A 476 -2.60 41.95 0.73
N ASP A 477 -2.06 42.63 1.74
CA ASP A 477 -1.29 43.87 1.57
C ASP A 477 0.16 43.60 1.14
N ILE A 478 0.67 42.41 1.44
CA ILE A 478 2.07 42.03 1.19
C ILE A 478 2.24 41.44 -0.21
N PHE A 479 1.31 40.61 -0.68
CA PHE A 479 1.36 40.09 -2.06
C PHE A 479 0.17 40.54 -2.90
N LYS A 480 0.46 41.04 -4.12
CA LYS A 480 -0.55 41.40 -5.12
C LYS A 480 -0.20 40.82 -6.47
N LEU A 481 -1.16 40.19 -7.12
CA LEU A 481 -1.10 39.85 -8.54
C LEU A 481 -1.87 40.90 -9.33
N GLU A 482 -1.18 41.67 -10.18
CA GLU A 482 -1.73 42.85 -10.85
C GLU A 482 -1.61 42.73 -12.37
N GLN A 483 -2.69 43.02 -13.10
CA GLN A 483 -2.65 43.17 -14.55
C GLN A 483 -2.02 44.52 -14.92
N TYR A 484 -0.97 44.51 -15.75
CA TYR A 484 -0.18 45.70 -16.09
C TYR A 484 -0.99 46.81 -16.78
N SER A 485 -1.86 46.44 -17.70
CA SER A 485 -2.59 47.39 -18.56
C SER A 485 -3.70 48.14 -17.82
N THR A 486 -4.32 47.50 -16.83
CA THR A 486 -5.52 48.00 -16.13
C THR A 486 -5.27 48.34 -14.67
N GLY A 487 -4.22 47.78 -14.04
CA GLY A 487 -3.99 47.85 -12.60
C GLY A 487 -4.93 46.95 -11.79
N THR A 488 -5.71 46.08 -12.44
CA THR A 488 -6.65 45.18 -11.76
C THR A 488 -5.90 44.15 -10.94
N ILE A 489 -6.30 43.97 -9.67
CA ILE A 489 -5.78 42.94 -8.77
C ILE A 489 -6.55 41.64 -8.98
N VAL A 490 -5.82 40.56 -9.18
CA VAL A 490 -6.36 39.21 -9.34
C VAL A 490 -6.34 38.50 -7.99
N PRO A 491 -7.46 37.91 -7.52
CA PRO A 491 -7.50 37.14 -6.29
C PRO A 491 -6.68 35.84 -6.40
N TRP A 492 -6.18 35.37 -5.27
CA TRP A 492 -5.29 34.21 -5.20
C TRP A 492 -5.52 33.38 -3.93
N ASP A 493 -5.25 32.08 -4.03
CA ASP A 493 -5.04 31.19 -2.89
C ASP A 493 -3.53 31.08 -2.59
N PHE A 494 -3.17 30.69 -1.38
CA PHE A 494 -1.79 30.70 -0.91
C PHE A 494 -1.39 29.40 -0.22
N GLN A 495 -0.17 28.96 -0.50
CA GLN A 495 0.49 27.84 0.17
C GLN A 495 1.92 28.24 0.54
N HIS A 496 2.31 27.88 1.76
CA HIS A 496 3.67 28.00 2.26
C HIS A 496 4.22 26.62 2.60
N ASN A 497 5.42 26.34 2.12
CA ASN A 497 6.19 25.16 2.50
C ASN A 497 7.62 25.58 2.87
N VAL A 498 8.27 24.80 3.72
CA VAL A 498 9.70 24.95 4.03
C VAL A 498 10.44 23.75 3.44
N VAL A 499 11.48 24.02 2.64
CA VAL A 499 12.29 22.99 1.98
C VAL A 499 13.75 23.36 2.12
N LYS A 500 14.56 22.51 2.77
CA LYS A 500 15.99 22.78 3.02
C LYS A 500 16.23 24.15 3.68
N ASP A 501 15.46 24.43 4.74
CA ASP A 501 15.48 25.69 5.49
C ASP A 501 15.10 26.95 4.67
N GLN A 502 14.54 26.77 3.47
CA GLN A 502 14.07 27.85 2.61
C GLN A 502 12.55 27.88 2.55
N SER A 503 11.96 29.05 2.76
CA SER A 503 10.53 29.25 2.53
C SER A 503 10.18 29.30 1.04
N VAL A 504 9.23 28.47 0.65
CA VAL A 504 8.62 28.42 -0.68
C VAL A 504 7.19 28.93 -0.55
N LEU A 505 6.90 30.07 -1.17
CA LEU A 505 5.57 30.65 -1.25
C LEU A 505 4.99 30.40 -2.63
N CYS A 506 3.81 29.79 -2.70
CA CYS A 506 3.06 29.60 -3.94
C CYS A 506 1.73 30.34 -3.85
N PHE A 507 1.49 31.23 -4.81
CA PHE A 507 0.25 31.97 -4.99
C PHE A 507 -0.46 31.46 -6.23
N PHE A 508 -1.72 31.10 -6.10
CA PHE A 508 -2.51 30.44 -7.12
C PHE A 508 -3.68 31.34 -7.50
N PRO A 509 -3.69 31.95 -8.70
CA PRO A 509 -4.81 32.77 -9.14
C PRO A 509 -6.11 31.97 -9.08
N THR A 510 -7.15 32.54 -8.46
CA THR A 510 -8.47 31.91 -8.39
C THR A 510 -9.35 32.21 -9.60
N GLU A 511 -8.83 33.06 -10.49
CA GLU A 511 -9.45 33.44 -11.77
C GLU A 511 -8.44 33.24 -12.92
N THR A 512 -8.97 32.89 -14.10
CA THR A 512 -8.17 32.80 -15.32
C THR A 512 -7.70 34.17 -15.77
N LEU A 513 -6.40 34.32 -16.00
CA LEU A 513 -5.76 35.52 -16.51
C LEU A 513 -6.09 35.73 -17.99
N ALA A 514 -6.27 37.00 -18.38
CA ALA A 514 -6.51 37.37 -19.76
C ALA A 514 -5.31 36.97 -20.64
N GLN A 515 -5.58 36.47 -21.84
CA GLN A 515 -4.57 36.00 -22.80
C GLN A 515 -3.80 37.16 -23.44
N GLY A 516 -2.51 36.95 -23.71
CA GLY A 516 -1.61 37.93 -24.31
C GLY A 516 -1.31 39.15 -23.42
N GLU A 517 -1.77 39.16 -22.17
CA GLU A 517 -1.66 40.28 -21.26
C GLU A 517 -0.47 40.12 -20.32
N LYS A 518 0.10 41.25 -19.89
CA LYS A 518 1.23 41.28 -18.96
C LYS A 518 0.73 41.42 -17.53
N TYR A 519 1.30 40.63 -16.62
CA TYR A 519 1.00 40.65 -15.19
C TYR A 519 2.24 40.88 -14.34
N TYR A 520 2.05 41.45 -13.15
CA TYR A 520 3.04 41.60 -12.09
C TYR A 520 2.65 40.80 -10.87
N GLY A 521 3.55 39.93 -10.39
CA GLY A 521 3.55 39.50 -9.00
C GLY A 521 4.34 40.52 -8.19
N LEU A 522 3.70 41.22 -7.26
CA LEU A 522 4.26 42.27 -6.43
C LEU A 522 4.32 41.81 -4.98
N LEU A 523 5.52 41.71 -4.42
CA LEU A 523 5.75 41.36 -3.02
C LEU A 523 6.32 42.59 -2.28
N TYR A 524 5.44 43.30 -1.58
CA TYR A 524 5.73 44.55 -0.88
C TYR A 524 6.65 44.32 0.35
N PRO A 525 7.37 45.37 0.80
CA PRO A 525 8.12 45.30 2.05
C PRO A 525 7.26 44.87 3.23
N GLY A 526 7.82 44.06 4.13
CA GLY A 526 7.15 43.64 5.37
C GLY A 526 7.11 42.13 5.61
N VAL A 527 7.53 41.31 4.63
CA VAL A 527 7.79 39.88 4.86
C VAL A 527 8.81 39.73 5.97
N GLU A 528 8.47 38.94 6.99
CA GLU A 528 9.19 38.77 8.25
C GLU A 528 9.76 37.36 8.31
N ASP A 529 11.03 37.20 8.70
CA ASP A 529 11.55 35.88 9.08
C ASP A 529 10.94 35.40 10.41
N VAL A 530 11.36 34.23 10.90
CA VAL A 530 10.93 33.74 12.22
C VAL A 530 11.55 34.51 13.40
N PHE A 531 12.46 35.45 13.14
CA PHE A 531 13.16 36.30 14.13
C PHE A 531 12.66 37.75 14.17
N GLY A 532 11.73 38.14 13.29
CA GLY A 532 11.20 39.49 13.24
C GLY A 532 11.90 40.42 12.24
N ASN A 533 12.92 39.96 11.51
CA ASN A 533 13.62 40.78 10.53
C ASN A 533 12.76 40.97 9.27
N LYS A 534 12.56 42.23 8.87
CA LYS A 534 11.61 42.59 7.80
C LYS A 534 12.29 42.96 6.50
N THR A 535 11.77 42.43 5.41
CA THR A 535 12.10 42.91 4.07
C THR A 535 11.76 44.39 3.92
N THR A 536 12.66 45.15 3.32
CA THR A 536 12.52 46.62 3.19
C THR A 536 12.27 47.09 1.75
N ARG A 537 12.30 46.16 0.78
CA ARG A 537 12.21 46.49 -0.65
C ARG A 537 11.14 45.65 -1.33
N LEU A 538 10.34 46.30 -2.18
CA LEU A 538 9.42 45.65 -3.10
C LEU A 538 10.20 44.70 -4.02
N LYS A 539 9.73 43.46 -4.12
CA LYS A 539 10.13 42.51 -5.15
C LYS A 539 9.03 42.40 -6.20
N ARG A 540 9.43 42.37 -7.47
CA ARG A 540 8.51 42.31 -8.60
C ARG A 540 8.99 41.26 -9.57
N VAL A 541 8.09 40.34 -9.92
CA VAL A 541 8.22 39.46 -11.08
C VAL A 541 7.18 39.85 -12.12
N SER A 542 7.53 39.78 -13.40
CA SER A 542 6.58 40.02 -14.48
C SER A 542 6.58 38.87 -15.46
N PHE A 543 5.41 38.56 -16.01
CA PHE A 543 5.23 37.57 -17.06
C PHE A 543 4.10 38.00 -18.00
N THR A 544 4.07 37.43 -19.20
CA THR A 544 3.03 37.65 -20.21
C THR A 544 2.36 36.33 -20.51
N THR A 545 1.03 36.30 -20.43
CA THR A 545 0.24 35.11 -20.72
C THR A 545 0.26 34.77 -22.21
N THR A 546 0.02 33.51 -22.53
CA THR A 546 -0.07 33.00 -23.91
C THR A 546 -1.19 33.69 -24.67
N THR A 547 -1.00 33.86 -25.97
CA THR A 547 -2.05 34.29 -26.92
C THR A 547 -2.81 33.10 -27.52
N THR A 548 -2.36 31.88 -27.22
CA THR A 548 -2.85 30.66 -27.84
C THR A 548 -3.96 30.05 -27.00
N ASN A 549 -5.05 29.64 -27.67
CA ASN A 549 -6.14 28.92 -27.01
C ASN A 549 -5.82 27.44 -26.95
N TYR A 550 -6.03 26.84 -25.78
CA TYR A 550 -5.82 25.42 -25.56
C TYR A 550 -7.05 24.75 -24.97
N SER A 551 -7.34 23.54 -25.44
CA SER A 551 -8.20 22.59 -24.73
C SER A 551 -7.33 21.68 -23.86
N LYS A 552 -7.59 21.65 -22.55
CA LYS A 552 -6.88 20.81 -21.58
C LYS A 552 -7.57 19.46 -21.41
N THR A 553 -6.82 18.37 -21.52
CA THR A 553 -7.30 17.02 -21.16
C THR A 553 -6.42 16.41 -20.07
N VAL A 554 -7.03 16.11 -18.92
CA VAL A 554 -6.34 15.46 -17.80
C VAL A 554 -6.13 13.98 -18.08
N ILE A 555 -4.89 13.52 -17.89
CA ILE A 555 -4.50 12.11 -17.91
C ILE A 555 -4.69 11.53 -16.51
N GLU A 556 -4.05 12.15 -15.51
CA GLU A 556 -4.14 11.76 -14.10
C GLU A 556 -4.10 13.01 -13.23
N ALA A 557 -5.07 13.13 -12.32
CA ALA A 557 -5.20 14.27 -11.40
C ALA A 557 -4.64 13.96 -10.01
N PHE A 558 -4.35 12.70 -9.69
CA PHE A 558 -3.80 12.28 -8.39
C PHE A 558 -4.72 12.51 -7.16
N GLU A 559 -6.04 12.61 -7.38
CA GLU A 559 -7.04 12.87 -6.32
C GLU A 559 -7.62 11.62 -5.63
N ASN A 560 -7.82 10.52 -6.36
CA ASN A 560 -8.60 9.36 -5.90
C ASN A 560 -7.86 8.04 -6.16
N ASP A 561 -7.33 7.40 -5.10
CA ASP A 561 -6.68 6.07 -5.11
C ASP A 561 -5.83 5.75 -6.38
N PHE A 562 -5.03 6.72 -6.82
CA PHE A 562 -4.12 6.51 -7.95
C PHE A 562 -3.02 5.50 -7.62
N THR A 563 -2.85 5.09 -6.36
CA THR A 563 -1.88 4.08 -5.95
C THR A 563 -2.14 2.72 -6.60
N GLY A 564 -3.40 2.45 -6.96
CA GLY A 564 -3.81 1.30 -7.77
C GLY A 564 -3.48 1.42 -9.25
N HIS A 565 -3.27 2.64 -9.78
CA HIS A 565 -2.94 2.90 -11.19
C HIS A 565 -1.42 2.97 -11.44
N TRP A 566 -0.64 3.37 -10.44
CA TRP A 566 0.81 3.52 -10.59
C TRP A 566 1.53 2.42 -9.83
N TRP A 567 2.50 1.77 -10.46
CA TRP A 567 3.33 0.77 -9.80
C TRP A 567 4.30 1.41 -8.83
N ASP A 568 4.60 0.69 -7.74
CA ASP A 568 5.70 1.07 -6.88
C ASP A 568 6.99 1.05 -7.70
N PRO A 569 7.92 2.01 -7.51
CA PRO A 569 9.23 1.97 -8.15
C PRO A 569 9.90 0.59 -8.06
N ASN A 570 9.77 -0.10 -6.93
CA ASN A 570 10.35 -1.43 -6.69
C ASN A 570 9.73 -2.56 -7.52
N MET A 571 8.52 -2.36 -8.06
CA MET A 571 7.80 -3.35 -8.87
C MET A 571 8.00 -3.13 -10.38
N SER A 572 8.58 -2.00 -10.79
CA SER A 572 8.79 -1.67 -12.19
C SER A 572 10.01 -2.37 -12.75
N GLY A 573 9.83 -3.19 -13.79
CA GLY A 573 10.88 -4.06 -14.35
C GLY A 573 12.07 -3.33 -14.99
N SER A 574 12.02 -2.00 -15.11
CA SER A 574 13.13 -1.17 -15.60
C SER A 574 13.79 -0.33 -14.51
N THR A 575 13.26 -0.35 -13.28
CA THR A 575 13.89 0.36 -12.16
C THR A 575 15.21 -0.33 -11.80
N SER A 576 16.28 0.44 -11.63
CA SER A 576 17.62 -0.04 -11.33
C SER A 576 18.43 0.98 -10.53
N GLY A 577 19.45 0.51 -9.81
CA GLY A 577 20.36 1.37 -9.04
C GLY A 577 19.74 2.08 -7.84
N ILE A 578 18.65 1.56 -7.28
CA ILE A 578 17.96 2.17 -6.13
C ILE A 578 18.31 1.48 -4.80
N LEU A 579 18.09 2.18 -3.69
CA LEU A 579 17.98 1.62 -2.35
C LEU A 579 16.48 1.32 -2.09
N PRO A 580 16.06 0.04 -2.03
CA PRO A 580 14.64 -0.31 -1.93
C PRO A 580 13.93 0.28 -0.72
N ASP A 581 14.59 0.27 0.44
CA ASP A 581 14.02 0.77 1.71
C ASP A 581 13.86 2.30 1.74
N SER A 582 14.51 3.00 0.81
CA SER A 582 14.47 4.47 0.69
C SER A 582 13.75 4.95 -0.57
N THR A 583 13.21 4.02 -1.37
CA THR A 583 12.55 4.34 -2.64
C THR A 583 11.11 3.83 -2.61
N SER A 584 10.15 4.74 -2.68
CA SER A 584 8.73 4.41 -2.56
C SER A 584 7.86 5.46 -3.23
N ARG A 585 6.57 5.15 -3.40
CA ARG A 585 5.54 6.14 -3.74
C ARG A 585 4.43 6.15 -2.68
N ALA A 586 3.77 7.28 -2.53
CA ALA A 586 2.61 7.43 -1.64
C ALA A 586 1.67 8.54 -2.13
N ALA A 587 0.45 8.56 -1.60
CA ALA A 587 -0.42 9.74 -1.68
C ALA A 587 -0.02 10.76 -0.62
N ASN A 588 -0.10 12.05 -0.97
CA ASN A 588 0.25 13.16 -0.07
C ASN A 588 -0.80 14.27 -0.12
N SER A 589 -1.32 14.65 1.05
CA SER A 589 -2.33 15.71 1.18
C SER A 589 -1.78 17.06 1.67
N ASN A 590 -0.47 17.15 1.92
CA ASN A 590 0.18 18.36 2.45
C ASN A 590 0.80 19.21 1.33
N TYR A 591 1.24 18.56 0.24
CA TYR A 591 1.78 19.17 -0.95
C TYR A 591 0.81 18.95 -2.10
N THR A 592 -0.18 19.83 -2.25
CA THR A 592 -1.17 19.76 -3.34
C THR A 592 -1.12 21.02 -4.21
N ASN A 593 -1.58 20.92 -5.46
CA ASN A 593 -1.70 22.05 -6.37
C ASN A 593 -3.08 22.74 -6.25
N LEU A 594 -3.12 23.99 -5.76
CA LEU A 594 -4.41 24.66 -5.54
C LEU A 594 -5.05 25.22 -6.83
N LEU A 595 -4.34 25.30 -7.96
CA LEU A 595 -4.93 25.75 -9.25
C LEU A 595 -6.12 24.88 -9.69
N THR A 596 -6.06 23.60 -9.38
CA THR A 596 -7.04 22.57 -9.75
C THR A 596 -7.91 22.15 -8.57
N LYS A 597 -7.71 22.81 -7.41
CA LYS A 597 -8.32 22.46 -6.12
C LYS A 597 -7.98 21.03 -5.69
N SER A 598 -6.73 20.63 -5.94
CA SER A 598 -6.25 19.31 -5.58
C SER A 598 -6.26 19.07 -4.08
N SER A 599 -6.71 17.88 -3.71
CA SER A 599 -6.76 17.37 -2.33
C SER A 599 -5.65 16.35 -2.04
N SER A 600 -4.98 15.84 -3.08
CA SER A 600 -3.86 14.92 -2.96
C SER A 600 -2.91 15.08 -4.15
N SER A 601 -1.64 14.74 -3.96
CA SER A 601 -0.64 14.58 -5.01
C SER A 601 0.11 13.24 -4.87
N LEU A 602 0.90 12.89 -5.88
CA LEU A 602 1.79 11.75 -5.87
C LEU A 602 3.16 12.12 -5.25
N GLN A 603 3.48 11.54 -4.10
CA GLN A 603 4.79 11.63 -3.48
C GLN A 603 5.71 10.50 -3.97
N ILE A 604 6.95 10.84 -4.33
CA ILE A 604 8.01 9.87 -4.63
C ILE A 604 9.18 10.12 -3.68
N ASN A 605 9.49 9.12 -2.85
CA ASN A 605 10.77 9.05 -2.13
C ASN A 605 11.76 8.30 -3.02
N TYR A 606 12.98 8.80 -3.14
CA TYR A 606 14.04 8.13 -3.91
C TYR A 606 15.31 7.99 -3.07
N GLY A 607 16.01 6.88 -3.26
CA GLY A 607 17.36 6.65 -2.75
C GLY A 607 18.18 5.90 -3.79
N TRP A 608 19.37 6.40 -4.11
CA TRP A 608 20.26 5.85 -5.13
C TRP A 608 21.35 4.97 -4.50
N ASN A 609 21.55 3.78 -5.06
CA ASN A 609 22.66 2.91 -4.72
C ASN A 609 23.91 3.31 -5.51
N MET A 610 24.82 4.02 -4.83
CA MET A 610 26.07 4.53 -5.42
C MET A 610 27.10 3.43 -5.75
N GLY A 611 26.86 2.18 -5.36
CA GLY A 611 27.70 1.03 -5.72
C GLY A 611 27.37 0.39 -7.08
N THR A 612 26.54 1.03 -7.90
CA THR A 612 26.11 0.53 -9.23
C THR A 612 26.44 1.54 -10.32
N ASP A 613 26.42 1.10 -11.58
CA ASP A 613 26.77 1.95 -12.74
C ASP A 613 25.55 2.48 -13.52
N SER A 614 24.33 2.22 -13.04
CA SER A 614 23.08 2.61 -13.72
C SER A 614 21.99 2.92 -12.71
N TRP A 615 21.34 4.07 -12.87
CA TRP A 615 20.28 4.58 -12.00
C TRP A 615 19.05 4.89 -12.84
N LEU A 616 17.92 4.27 -12.55
CA LEU A 616 16.64 4.61 -13.16
C LEU A 616 15.52 4.26 -12.20
N ILE A 617 14.66 5.21 -11.89
CA ILE A 617 13.33 4.94 -11.36
C ILE A 617 12.37 5.10 -12.52
N ARG A 618 11.61 4.05 -12.84
CA ARG A 618 10.49 4.12 -13.78
C ARG A 618 9.20 3.99 -13.01
N LEU A 619 8.51 5.10 -12.81
CA LEU A 619 7.19 5.12 -12.22
C LEU A 619 6.15 4.79 -13.30
N TYR A 620 5.81 3.52 -13.41
CA TYR A 620 4.97 2.99 -14.48
C TYR A 620 3.47 3.18 -14.19
N LEU A 621 2.75 3.77 -15.14
CA LEU A 621 1.29 3.80 -15.14
C LEU A 621 0.78 2.46 -15.70
N ASN A 622 0.00 1.72 -14.92
CA ASN A 622 -0.55 0.41 -15.30
C ASN A 622 -1.84 0.53 -16.14
N GLU A 623 -2.34 -0.60 -16.65
CA GLU A 623 -3.58 -0.65 -17.44
C GLU A 623 -4.78 -0.19 -16.62
N SER A 624 -5.21 1.05 -16.89
CA SER A 624 -6.20 1.80 -16.13
C SER A 624 -6.88 2.85 -17.02
N SER A 625 -7.94 3.50 -16.53
CA SER A 625 -8.63 4.58 -17.27
C SER A 625 -7.69 5.74 -17.66
N PRO A 626 -6.80 6.25 -16.76
CA PRO A 626 -5.76 7.22 -17.13
C PRO A 626 -4.89 6.77 -18.32
N LYS A 627 -4.47 5.50 -18.33
CA LYS A 627 -3.68 4.94 -19.43
C LYS A 627 -4.46 4.89 -20.75
N ASN A 628 -5.79 4.97 -20.74
CA ASN A 628 -6.60 4.94 -21.97
C ASN A 628 -6.67 6.27 -22.73
N LYS A 629 -6.08 7.36 -22.22
CA LYS A 629 -5.99 8.61 -22.95
C LYS A 629 -5.09 8.46 -24.19
N ARG A 630 -5.51 9.06 -25.30
CA ARG A 630 -4.83 9.00 -26.60
C ARG A 630 -4.66 10.42 -27.12
N PHE A 631 -3.47 10.70 -27.62
CA PHE A 631 -3.11 12.00 -28.17
C PHE A 631 -2.06 11.82 -29.28
N ASN A 632 -1.52 12.89 -29.83
CA ASN A 632 -0.50 12.84 -30.86
C ASN A 632 0.60 13.88 -30.62
N LYS A 633 1.62 13.88 -31.48
CA LYS A 633 2.79 14.77 -31.36
C LYS A 633 2.47 16.27 -31.41
N ASN A 634 1.29 16.68 -31.89
CA ASN A 634 0.91 18.09 -31.93
C ASN A 634 0.35 18.61 -30.59
N ASN A 635 0.32 17.75 -29.56
CA ASN A 635 -0.11 18.12 -28.22
C ASN A 635 1.07 18.60 -27.37
N LEU A 636 0.78 19.43 -26.36
CA LEU A 636 1.73 19.82 -25.32
C LEU A 636 1.51 18.94 -24.10
N LEU A 637 2.50 18.16 -23.67
CA LEU A 637 2.38 17.31 -22.47
C LEU A 637 2.93 18.03 -21.24
N GLN A 638 2.17 18.04 -20.14
CA GLN A 638 2.48 18.85 -18.98
C GLN A 638 2.17 18.15 -17.66
N VAL A 639 2.95 18.48 -16.61
CA VAL A 639 2.69 18.07 -15.24
C VAL A 639 3.24 19.11 -14.28
N TYR A 640 2.59 19.31 -13.12
CA TYR A 640 3.20 20.09 -12.05
C TYR A 640 4.13 19.20 -11.23
N LEU A 641 5.34 19.69 -11.02
CA LEU A 641 6.37 19.01 -10.26
C LEU A 641 6.85 19.91 -9.12
N PHE A 642 6.63 19.46 -7.89
CA PHE A 642 7.25 20.04 -6.71
C PHE A 642 8.66 19.49 -6.59
N GLY A 643 9.64 20.32 -6.93
CA GLY A 643 11.05 19.97 -6.87
C GLY A 643 11.61 20.07 -5.45
N ASP A 644 12.68 19.33 -5.20
CA ASP A 644 13.46 19.34 -3.95
C ASP A 644 14.86 19.95 -4.12
N GLY A 645 15.14 20.52 -5.28
CA GLY A 645 16.44 21.11 -5.62
C GLY A 645 17.58 20.10 -5.56
N SER A 646 17.31 18.83 -5.85
CA SER A 646 18.31 17.76 -5.78
C SER A 646 19.32 17.76 -6.91
N GLY A 647 18.97 18.34 -8.06
CA GLY A 647 19.73 18.23 -9.31
C GLY A 647 19.56 16.90 -10.05
N ASN A 648 18.75 15.98 -9.50
CA ASN A 648 18.39 14.75 -10.21
C ASN A 648 17.55 15.07 -11.46
N LEU A 649 17.44 14.12 -12.38
CA LEU A 649 16.76 14.36 -13.65
C LEU A 649 15.38 13.72 -13.67
N PHE A 650 14.42 14.42 -14.26
CA PHE A 650 13.04 13.99 -14.53
C PHE A 650 12.79 13.92 -16.03
N ARG A 651 11.97 12.98 -16.51
CA ARG A 651 11.42 12.99 -17.88
C ARG A 651 10.10 12.24 -18.01
N PHE A 652 9.39 12.50 -19.11
CA PHE A 652 8.21 11.74 -19.52
C PHE A 652 8.60 10.54 -20.38
N CYS A 653 7.79 9.49 -20.36
CA CYS A 653 7.86 8.35 -21.26
C CYS A 653 6.46 8.06 -21.82
N LEU A 654 6.40 7.81 -23.13
CA LEU A 654 5.18 7.56 -23.89
C LEU A 654 5.30 6.23 -24.64
N ASP A 655 4.15 5.58 -24.84
CA ASP A 655 4.00 4.59 -25.89
C ASP A 655 3.58 5.31 -27.18
N ASP A 656 4.28 5.04 -28.28
CA ASP A 656 3.89 5.45 -29.63
C ASP A 656 3.24 4.29 -30.41
N LYS A 657 2.62 4.59 -31.57
CA LYS A 657 1.98 3.58 -32.45
C LYS A 657 1.02 2.60 -31.74
N VAL A 658 0.34 3.04 -30.68
CA VAL A 658 -0.58 2.19 -29.89
C VAL A 658 -1.68 1.61 -30.81
N PRO A 659 -2.00 0.29 -30.75
CA PRO A 659 -1.68 -0.67 -29.66
C PRO A 659 -0.43 -1.52 -29.88
N ASN A 660 0.55 -1.10 -30.69
CA ASN A 660 1.79 -1.85 -30.82
C ASN A 660 2.75 -1.58 -29.65
N TYR A 661 3.04 -2.60 -28.85
CA TYR A 661 3.83 -2.50 -27.62
C TYR A 661 5.31 -2.92 -27.78
N ALA A 662 5.87 -2.80 -28.98
CA ALA A 662 7.29 -3.09 -29.21
C ALA A 662 8.19 -2.14 -28.39
N ALA A 663 9.37 -2.60 -27.97
CA ALA A 663 10.32 -1.75 -27.24
C ALA A 663 10.72 -0.49 -28.04
N ALA A 664 10.81 -0.60 -29.37
CA ALA A 664 11.07 0.51 -30.28
C ALA A 664 10.00 1.61 -30.27
N ASN A 665 8.85 1.36 -29.66
CA ASN A 665 7.72 2.29 -29.58
C ASN A 665 7.63 3.02 -28.22
N HIS A 666 8.70 3.02 -27.43
CA HIS A 666 8.74 3.73 -26.14
C HIS A 666 9.61 4.97 -26.27
N GLU A 667 8.95 6.11 -26.42
CA GLU A 667 9.60 7.39 -26.64
C GLU A 667 9.63 8.23 -25.37
N VAL A 668 10.71 8.98 -25.18
CA VAL A 668 10.93 9.76 -23.95
C VAL A 668 11.12 11.23 -24.29
N SER A 669 10.75 12.10 -23.36
CA SER A 669 11.19 13.50 -23.43
C SER A 669 12.70 13.61 -23.15
N PRO A 670 13.31 14.76 -23.45
CA PRO A 670 14.61 15.11 -22.88
C PRO A 670 14.56 15.11 -21.34
N TRP A 671 15.74 15.03 -20.72
CA TRP A 671 15.87 15.15 -19.28
C TRP A 671 15.71 16.61 -18.83
N TYR A 672 14.93 16.80 -17.76
CA TYR A 672 14.77 18.05 -17.05
C TYR A 672 15.48 17.94 -15.70
N GLU A 673 16.44 18.83 -15.44
CA GLU A 673 17.16 18.85 -14.17
C GLU A 673 16.31 19.51 -13.07
N ILE A 674 16.07 18.78 -11.97
CA ILE A 674 15.29 19.25 -10.81
C ILE A 674 16.19 20.13 -9.92
N ASN A 675 16.56 21.30 -10.44
CA ASN A 675 17.40 22.29 -9.76
C ASN A 675 16.60 23.38 -9.04
N TRP A 676 15.31 23.17 -8.82
CA TRP A 676 14.42 24.10 -8.12
C TRP A 676 13.75 23.43 -6.92
N ILE A 677 13.34 24.25 -5.95
CA ILE A 677 12.43 23.83 -4.87
C ILE A 677 11.02 24.38 -5.11
N GLY A 678 10.00 23.62 -4.71
CA GLY A 678 8.60 24.03 -4.87
C GLY A 678 7.95 23.65 -6.19
N TRP A 679 6.65 23.96 -6.34
CA TRP A 679 5.88 23.69 -7.56
C TRP A 679 6.42 24.43 -8.79
N LYS A 680 6.49 23.74 -9.92
CA LYS A 680 6.81 24.28 -11.25
C LYS A 680 6.08 23.45 -12.30
N LEU A 681 5.57 24.08 -13.36
CA LEU A 681 5.03 23.37 -14.51
C LEU A 681 6.17 22.85 -15.39
N VAL A 682 6.25 21.54 -15.58
CA VAL A 682 7.15 20.91 -16.54
C VAL A 682 6.37 20.63 -17.81
N SER A 683 6.89 21.09 -18.95
CA SER A 683 6.20 21.08 -20.24
C SER A 683 7.08 20.48 -21.32
N TRP A 684 6.51 19.58 -22.12
CA TRP A 684 7.13 19.01 -23.30
C TRP A 684 6.29 19.30 -24.54
N ASP A 685 6.76 20.27 -25.34
CA ASP A 685 6.23 20.52 -26.67
C ASP A 685 6.73 19.40 -27.59
N MET A 686 5.85 18.45 -27.88
CA MET A 686 6.16 17.29 -28.72
C MET A 686 6.20 17.63 -30.21
N ALA A 687 5.68 18.80 -30.61
CA ALA A 687 5.61 19.20 -32.01
C ALA A 687 6.92 19.86 -32.45
N SER A 688 7.47 20.71 -31.58
CA SER A 688 8.70 21.47 -31.84
C SER A 688 9.93 20.94 -31.08
N GLY A 689 9.73 20.20 -29.98
CA GLY A 689 10.78 19.69 -29.13
C GLY A 689 11.41 18.39 -29.65
N SER A 690 12.66 18.15 -29.27
CA SER A 690 13.32 16.87 -29.53
C SER A 690 12.83 15.79 -28.57
N SER A 691 12.84 14.54 -29.02
CA SER A 691 12.80 13.36 -28.15
C SER A 691 14.14 13.15 -27.44
N GLY A 692 14.11 12.48 -26.29
CA GLY A 692 15.30 11.97 -25.63
C GLY A 692 15.70 10.59 -26.20
N SER A 693 16.78 10.03 -25.67
CA SER A 693 17.23 8.67 -26.02
C SER A 693 16.97 7.69 -24.86
N TRP A 694 16.42 6.52 -25.20
CA TRP A 694 16.29 5.39 -24.29
C TRP A 694 16.23 4.06 -25.07
N ILE A 695 15.08 3.39 -25.13
CA ILE A 695 14.87 2.11 -25.85
C ILE A 695 14.08 2.26 -27.15
N GLY A 696 13.43 3.41 -27.35
CA GLY A 696 12.66 3.75 -28.56
C GLY A 696 13.52 4.08 -29.77
N ASP A 697 12.85 4.34 -30.89
CA ASP A 697 13.46 4.73 -32.16
C ASP A 697 13.71 6.25 -32.29
N GLY A 698 13.21 7.04 -31.33
CA GLY A 698 13.40 8.48 -31.25
C GLY A 698 12.34 9.29 -32.01
N ASN A 699 11.38 8.67 -32.70
CA ASN A 699 10.42 9.37 -33.54
C ASN A 699 9.02 9.31 -32.93
N LEU A 700 8.48 10.46 -32.54
CA LEU A 700 7.08 10.56 -32.14
C LEU A 700 6.16 10.46 -33.36
N ASP A 701 5.58 9.28 -33.58
CA ASP A 701 4.62 9.07 -34.67
C ASP A 701 3.40 8.23 -34.24
N GLY A 702 2.35 8.28 -35.07
CA GLY A 702 1.10 7.56 -34.82
C GLY A 702 0.30 8.09 -33.63
N THR A 703 -0.40 7.17 -32.96
CA THR A 703 -1.22 7.46 -31.77
C THR A 703 -0.38 7.27 -30.52
N LEU A 704 -0.26 8.31 -29.71
CA LEU A 704 0.50 8.34 -28.47
C LEU A 704 -0.39 8.05 -27.25
N ARG A 705 0.22 7.48 -26.21
CA ARG A 705 -0.35 7.21 -24.90
C ARG A 705 0.71 7.42 -23.82
N PHE A 706 0.30 7.90 -22.65
CA PHE A 706 1.23 8.04 -21.53
C PHE A 706 1.65 6.68 -20.95
N ASP A 707 2.96 6.48 -20.73
CA ASP A 707 3.52 5.24 -20.15
C ASP A 707 4.01 5.43 -18.73
N SER A 708 4.97 6.34 -18.53
CA SER A 708 5.64 6.47 -17.23
C SER A 708 6.28 7.83 -17.03
N ILE A 709 6.52 8.13 -15.75
CA ILE A 709 7.46 9.17 -15.32
C ILE A 709 8.78 8.49 -14.99
N GLN A 710 9.89 9.08 -15.39
CA GLN A 710 11.22 8.54 -15.12
C GLN A 710 12.07 9.53 -14.33
N LEU A 711 12.83 9.01 -13.36
CA LEU A 711 13.87 9.74 -12.65
C LEU A 711 15.22 9.02 -12.81
N THR A 712 16.31 9.78 -12.83
CA THR A 712 17.66 9.23 -12.77
C THR A 712 18.59 10.10 -11.92
N TYR A 713 19.63 9.47 -11.39
CA TYR A 713 20.71 10.14 -10.69
C TYR A 713 21.56 10.96 -11.66
N ASN A 714 21.82 12.21 -11.31
CA ASN A 714 22.79 13.05 -12.01
C ASN A 714 24.08 13.13 -11.16
N PRO A 715 25.28 12.85 -11.71
CA PRO A 715 26.51 12.92 -10.96
C PRO A 715 26.71 14.26 -10.23
N GLY A 716 26.87 14.20 -8.90
CA GLY A 716 27.01 15.38 -8.04
C GLY A 716 25.70 15.86 -7.39
N SER A 717 24.57 15.24 -7.73
CA SER A 717 23.25 15.53 -7.15
C SER A 717 22.98 14.77 -5.85
N SER A 718 21.86 15.08 -5.19
CA SER A 718 21.43 14.39 -3.97
C SER A 718 21.21 12.89 -4.21
N THR A 719 21.78 12.05 -3.34
CA THR A 719 21.64 10.59 -3.40
C THR A 719 20.28 10.09 -2.88
N SER A 720 19.52 10.95 -2.19
CA SER A 720 18.16 10.65 -1.72
C SER A 720 17.35 11.92 -1.55
N GLY A 721 16.03 11.81 -1.58
CA GLY A 721 15.11 12.93 -1.39
C GLY A 721 13.66 12.58 -1.70
N THR A 722 12.82 13.60 -1.82
CA THR A 722 11.38 13.46 -2.03
C THR A 722 10.87 14.54 -2.98
N ILE A 723 10.12 14.13 -4.01
CA ILE A 723 9.41 15.05 -4.91
C ILE A 723 7.91 14.78 -4.91
N TYR A 724 7.13 15.74 -5.40
CA TYR A 724 5.67 15.61 -5.55
C TYR A 724 5.24 15.92 -6.98
N ILE A 725 4.26 15.18 -7.49
CA ILE A 725 3.78 15.26 -8.86
C ILE A 725 2.26 15.44 -8.81
N ASP A 726 1.75 16.39 -9.59
CA ASP A 726 0.32 16.69 -9.63
C ASP A 726 -0.16 17.09 -11.04
N ASP A 727 -1.44 16.86 -11.32
CA ASP A 727 -2.14 17.20 -12.57
C ASP A 727 -1.37 16.88 -13.86
N LEU A 728 -1.18 15.60 -14.17
CA LEU A 728 -0.64 15.19 -15.47
C LEU A 728 -1.71 15.36 -16.56
N HIS A 729 -1.41 16.15 -17.60
CA HIS A 729 -2.36 16.48 -18.65
C HIS A 729 -1.68 16.79 -19.99
N TYR A 730 -2.48 16.87 -21.05
CA TYR A 730 -2.02 17.40 -22.33
C TYR A 730 -2.95 18.51 -22.84
N LEU A 731 -2.37 19.44 -23.59
CA LEU A 731 -3.09 20.53 -24.25
C LEU A 731 -3.20 20.29 -25.76
N THR A 732 -4.33 20.68 -26.33
CA THR A 732 -4.56 20.73 -27.78
C THR A 732 -4.82 22.17 -28.19
N GLU A 733 -4.01 22.71 -29.09
CA GLU A 733 -4.20 24.07 -29.63
C GLU A 733 -5.55 24.17 -30.38
N ILE A 734 -6.29 25.25 -30.13
CA ILE A 734 -7.56 25.57 -30.77
C ILE A 734 -7.33 26.73 -31.76
N PRO A 735 -7.63 26.56 -33.06
CA PRO A 735 -7.47 27.62 -34.05
C PRO A 735 -8.30 28.87 -33.70
N ALA A 736 -7.67 30.05 -33.80
CA ALA A 736 -8.34 31.33 -33.60
C ALA A 736 -9.48 31.51 -34.62
N GLY A 737 -10.73 31.48 -34.15
CA GLY A 737 -11.94 31.62 -34.98
C GLY A 737 -13.08 30.67 -34.61
N VAL A 738 -12.82 29.66 -33.78
CA VAL A 738 -13.87 28.88 -33.11
C VAL A 738 -14.19 29.58 -31.80
N ALA A 739 -15.39 30.15 -31.66
CA ALA A 739 -15.85 30.68 -30.38
C ALA A 739 -15.80 29.56 -29.34
N VAL A 740 -14.96 29.72 -28.33
CA VAL A 740 -14.99 28.89 -27.13
C VAL A 740 -16.19 29.37 -26.35
N ASP A 741 -17.22 28.52 -26.26
CA ASP A 741 -18.35 28.77 -25.37
C ASP A 741 -17.80 28.78 -23.94
N GLU A 742 -17.66 29.98 -23.35
CA GLU A 742 -17.33 30.18 -21.95
C GLU A 742 -18.49 29.67 -21.09
N GLY A 743 -18.50 28.35 -20.91
CA GLY A 743 -19.54 27.63 -20.19
C GLY A 743 -19.24 26.15 -19.99
N THR A 744 -17.99 25.71 -20.16
CA THR A 744 -17.61 24.32 -19.88
C THR A 744 -17.10 24.19 -18.45
N ASN A 745 -18.06 24.25 -17.52
CA ASN A 745 -18.00 23.36 -16.36
C ASN A 745 -17.64 21.96 -16.86
N VAL A 746 -16.66 21.33 -16.23
CA VAL A 746 -16.27 19.92 -16.40
C VAL A 746 -17.40 19.13 -17.06
N VAL A 747 -17.25 18.81 -18.36
CA VAL A 747 -18.25 18.00 -19.06
C VAL A 747 -18.15 16.59 -18.50
N GLY A 748 -18.82 16.35 -17.38
CA GLY A 748 -19.24 15.01 -17.01
C GLY A 748 -20.31 14.56 -17.99
N ASP A 749 -20.51 13.26 -18.14
CA ASP A 749 -21.72 12.77 -18.79
C ASP A 749 -22.93 13.01 -17.87
N TYR A 750 -24.15 13.06 -18.42
CA TYR A 750 -25.34 12.91 -17.58
C TYR A 750 -25.21 11.60 -16.79
N LYS A 751 -25.52 11.63 -15.49
CA LYS A 751 -25.47 10.42 -14.64
C LYS A 751 -26.79 10.26 -13.90
N LEU A 752 -27.38 9.08 -13.95
CA LEU A 752 -28.47 8.68 -13.07
C LEU A 752 -27.93 7.69 -12.03
N LYS A 753 -27.81 8.10 -10.76
CA LYS A 753 -27.32 7.19 -9.71
C LYS A 753 -28.39 6.18 -9.31
N GLN A 754 -27.94 5.10 -8.69
CA GLN A 754 -28.81 4.15 -8.02
C GLN A 754 -29.53 4.84 -6.84
N ASN A 755 -30.83 4.61 -6.71
CA ASN A 755 -31.63 5.17 -5.62
C ASN A 755 -31.15 4.61 -4.27
N TYR A 756 -31.16 5.43 -3.22
CA TYR A 756 -30.79 5.01 -1.87
C TYR A 756 -31.83 5.52 -0.85
N PRO A 757 -32.30 4.66 0.07
CA PRO A 757 -32.01 3.21 0.18
C PRO A 757 -32.57 2.42 -1.02
N ASN A 758 -32.03 1.22 -1.29
CA ASN A 758 -32.59 0.23 -2.22
C ASN A 758 -32.24 -1.21 -1.75
N PRO A 759 -33.19 -2.01 -1.27
CA PRO A 759 -34.64 -1.76 -1.27
C PRO A 759 -35.05 -0.61 -0.34
N PHE A 760 -36.19 0.03 -0.61
CA PHE A 760 -36.67 1.20 0.15
C PHE A 760 -38.07 0.96 0.74
N ASN A 761 -38.41 1.69 1.81
CA ASN A 761 -39.71 1.64 2.48
C ASN A 761 -40.04 2.96 3.21
N PRO A 762 -41.10 3.70 2.84
CA PRO A 762 -41.68 3.83 1.50
C PRO A 762 -40.97 4.94 0.70
N GLU A 763 -39.89 5.52 1.21
CA GLU A 763 -39.20 6.67 0.60
C GLU A 763 -37.77 6.34 0.14
N THR A 764 -37.39 6.84 -1.03
CA THR A 764 -36.04 6.72 -1.58
C THR A 764 -35.61 8.00 -2.29
N THR A 765 -34.32 8.30 -2.27
CA THR A 765 -33.72 9.43 -2.97
C THR A 765 -32.99 8.96 -4.22
N ILE A 766 -33.27 9.62 -5.34
CA ILE A 766 -32.63 9.43 -6.64
C ILE A 766 -31.73 10.63 -6.89
N GLU A 767 -30.42 10.40 -6.91
CA GLU A 767 -29.43 11.41 -7.27
C GLU A 767 -29.10 11.35 -8.76
N TYR A 768 -28.90 12.51 -9.38
CA TYR A 768 -28.51 12.62 -10.79
C TYR A 768 -27.66 13.85 -11.05
N PHE A 769 -26.80 13.76 -12.06
CA PHE A 769 -25.92 14.86 -12.49
C PHE A 769 -26.33 15.35 -13.88
N VAL A 770 -26.39 16.68 -14.01
CA VAL A 770 -26.68 17.39 -15.25
C VAL A 770 -25.42 18.17 -15.63
N PRO A 771 -24.75 17.85 -16.74
CA PRO A 771 -23.49 18.50 -17.10
C PRO A 771 -23.66 19.79 -17.89
N VAL A 772 -24.80 19.94 -18.58
CA VAL A 772 -25.10 21.09 -19.44
C VAL A 772 -26.54 21.48 -19.17
N SER A 773 -26.83 22.79 -19.19
CA SER A 773 -28.19 23.29 -19.01
C SER A 773 -29.16 22.59 -19.97
N GLY A 774 -30.25 22.05 -19.45
CA GLY A 774 -31.16 21.24 -20.25
C GLY A 774 -32.42 20.79 -19.52
N GLN A 775 -33.42 20.40 -20.31
CA GLN A 775 -34.67 19.89 -19.78
C GLN A 775 -34.44 18.46 -19.29
N VAL A 776 -34.63 18.23 -17.99
CA VAL A 776 -34.51 16.90 -17.38
C VAL A 776 -35.89 16.38 -17.01
N LYS A 777 -36.19 15.17 -17.50
CA LYS A 777 -37.41 14.43 -17.17
C LYS A 777 -37.06 13.15 -16.44
N ILE A 778 -37.60 12.93 -15.25
CA ILE A 778 -37.47 11.65 -14.52
C ILE A 778 -38.85 11.06 -14.26
N THR A 779 -39.09 9.86 -14.77
CA THR A 779 -40.37 9.15 -14.68
C THR A 779 -40.18 7.76 -14.06
N VAL A 780 -41.09 7.38 -13.17
CA VAL A 780 -41.18 6.03 -12.57
C VAL A 780 -42.15 5.16 -13.36
N TYR A 781 -41.79 3.91 -13.58
CA TYR A 781 -42.54 2.89 -14.31
C TYR A 781 -42.65 1.60 -13.50
N ASP A 782 -43.72 0.82 -13.74
CA ASP A 782 -43.85 -0.54 -13.24
C ASP A 782 -43.20 -1.59 -14.17
N LEU A 783 -43.28 -2.86 -13.79
CA LEU A 783 -42.76 -4.00 -14.56
C LEU A 783 -43.36 -4.15 -15.97
N LEU A 784 -44.56 -3.59 -16.21
CA LEU A 784 -45.23 -3.62 -17.51
C LEU A 784 -44.89 -2.38 -18.36
N GLY A 785 -44.00 -1.51 -17.86
CA GLY A 785 -43.64 -0.25 -18.51
C GLY A 785 -44.72 0.83 -18.41
N ARG A 786 -45.72 0.67 -17.52
CA ARG A 786 -46.75 1.69 -17.30
C ARG A 786 -46.18 2.79 -16.42
N GLU A 787 -46.40 4.04 -16.82
CA GLU A 787 -45.98 5.21 -16.04
C GLU A 787 -46.75 5.28 -14.71
N ILE A 788 -46.00 5.32 -13.61
CA ILE A 788 -46.51 5.39 -12.24
C ILE A 788 -46.54 6.84 -11.74
N LYS A 789 -45.45 7.59 -11.95
CA LYS A 789 -45.33 8.99 -11.51
C LYS A 789 -44.20 9.71 -12.26
N LEU A 790 -44.48 10.91 -12.72
CA LEU A 790 -43.48 11.87 -13.18
C LEU A 790 -42.90 12.60 -11.96
N LEU A 791 -41.61 12.43 -11.69
CA LEU A 791 -40.94 13.05 -10.54
C LEU A 791 -40.47 14.47 -10.87
N THR A 792 -39.80 14.66 -12.01
CA THR A 792 -39.42 15.98 -12.50
C THR A 792 -39.57 16.09 -14.00
N ASN A 793 -39.84 17.29 -14.48
CA ASN A 793 -39.80 17.69 -15.89
C ASN A 793 -39.52 19.19 -15.94
N LYS A 794 -38.28 19.58 -15.64
CA LYS A 794 -37.89 20.99 -15.46
C LYS A 794 -36.57 21.29 -16.18
N GLN A 795 -36.32 22.57 -16.43
CA GLN A 795 -34.99 23.03 -16.82
C GLN A 795 -34.06 22.97 -15.62
N HIS A 796 -32.88 22.38 -15.82
CA HIS A 796 -31.80 22.32 -14.84
C HIS A 796 -30.57 23.05 -15.40
N THR A 797 -29.87 23.79 -14.56
CA THR A 797 -28.49 24.25 -14.82
C THR A 797 -27.50 23.12 -14.52
N PRO A 798 -26.22 23.21 -14.93
CA PRO A 798 -25.23 22.20 -14.58
C PRO A 798 -25.11 22.01 -13.06
N GLY A 799 -25.03 20.76 -12.60
CA GLY A 799 -24.93 20.46 -11.18
C GLY A 799 -25.46 19.08 -10.79
N ASN A 800 -25.29 18.76 -9.51
CA ASN A 800 -25.88 17.58 -8.87
C ASN A 800 -27.28 17.91 -8.34
N PHE A 801 -28.22 17.00 -8.57
CA PHE A 801 -29.60 17.13 -8.12
C PHE A 801 -30.04 15.83 -7.43
N SER A 802 -31.01 15.96 -6.55
CA SER A 802 -31.65 14.83 -5.87
C SER A 802 -33.15 14.98 -5.93
N ILE A 803 -33.87 13.90 -6.18
CA ILE A 803 -35.32 13.86 -6.12
C ILE A 803 -35.81 12.64 -5.33
N THR A 804 -36.85 12.85 -4.54
CA THR A 804 -37.38 11.81 -3.65
C THR A 804 -38.67 11.22 -4.24
N TRP A 805 -38.81 9.90 -4.15
CA TRP A 805 -40.07 9.20 -4.44
C TRP A 805 -40.59 8.49 -3.19
N ASP A 806 -41.88 8.68 -2.92
CA ASP A 806 -42.58 8.26 -1.70
C ASP A 806 -43.46 7.03 -1.89
N GLY A 807 -43.21 6.24 -2.94
CA GLY A 807 -44.00 5.03 -3.24
C GLY A 807 -45.45 5.31 -3.63
N LYS A 808 -45.80 6.52 -4.08
CA LYS A 808 -47.15 6.86 -4.55
C LYS A 808 -47.23 7.04 -6.06
N ASN A 809 -48.40 6.75 -6.64
CA ASN A 809 -48.72 7.02 -8.03
C ASN A 809 -49.18 8.50 -8.24
N THR A 810 -49.57 8.84 -9.47
CA THR A 810 -50.10 10.18 -9.83
C THR A 810 -51.39 10.59 -9.10
N LYS A 811 -52.16 9.63 -8.57
CA LYS A 811 -53.37 9.87 -7.75
C LYS A 811 -53.06 9.98 -6.26
N SER A 812 -51.79 9.99 -5.87
CA SER A 812 -51.33 9.95 -4.47
C SER A 812 -51.74 8.68 -3.72
N GLU A 813 -52.01 7.60 -4.43
CA GLU A 813 -52.27 6.28 -3.85
C GLU A 813 -50.96 5.50 -3.76
N LYS A 814 -50.77 4.72 -2.68
CA LYS A 814 -49.60 3.85 -2.52
C LYS A 814 -49.57 2.76 -3.59
N VAL A 815 -48.39 2.47 -4.11
CA VAL A 815 -48.19 1.39 -5.09
C VAL A 815 -47.79 0.09 -4.37
N THR A 816 -48.04 -1.07 -4.97
CA THR A 816 -47.75 -2.36 -4.32
C THR A 816 -46.26 -2.62 -4.21
N SER A 817 -45.84 -3.33 -3.16
CA SER A 817 -44.45 -3.79 -3.01
C SER A 817 -43.99 -4.61 -4.21
N GLY A 818 -42.77 -4.38 -4.67
CA GLY A 818 -42.27 -4.92 -5.93
C GLY A 818 -41.18 -4.08 -6.59
N ALA A 819 -40.75 -4.54 -7.76
CA ALA A 819 -39.73 -3.86 -8.54
C ALA A 819 -40.34 -2.77 -9.43
N TYR A 820 -39.71 -1.60 -9.43
CA TYR A 820 -40.03 -0.46 -10.27
C TYR A 820 -38.79 -0.02 -11.03
N PHE A 821 -38.99 0.74 -12.10
CA PHE A 821 -37.91 1.35 -12.86
C PHE A 821 -38.08 2.86 -12.86
N TYR A 822 -36.99 3.60 -12.82
CA TYR A 822 -37.01 5.03 -13.08
C TYR A 822 -36.08 5.37 -14.23
N LYS A 823 -36.55 6.24 -15.11
CA LYS A 823 -35.85 6.67 -16.32
C LYS A 823 -35.57 8.16 -16.23
N MET A 824 -34.35 8.56 -16.55
CA MET A 824 -33.98 9.95 -16.80
C MET A 824 -33.85 10.18 -18.30
N GLU A 825 -34.43 11.26 -18.80
CA GLU A 825 -34.31 11.74 -20.18
C GLU A 825 -33.84 13.20 -20.18
N ALA A 826 -32.74 13.49 -20.88
CA ALA A 826 -32.22 14.85 -21.02
C ALA A 826 -31.33 15.00 -22.26
N ASN A 827 -31.61 15.94 -23.16
CA ASN A 827 -30.75 16.27 -24.32
C ASN A 827 -30.17 15.06 -25.09
N GLY A 828 -30.98 14.03 -25.34
CA GLY A 828 -30.57 12.80 -26.04
C GLY A 828 -30.00 11.68 -25.14
N PHE A 829 -29.68 11.98 -23.88
CA PHE A 829 -29.35 10.99 -22.86
C PHE A 829 -30.62 10.29 -22.34
N SER A 830 -30.52 8.97 -22.16
CA SER A 830 -31.59 8.14 -21.60
C SER A 830 -30.97 6.99 -20.78
N GLU A 831 -31.10 7.05 -19.45
CA GLU A 831 -30.65 5.97 -18.54
C GLU A 831 -31.83 5.47 -17.70
N VAL A 832 -31.88 4.16 -17.47
CA VAL A 832 -32.91 3.48 -16.66
C VAL A 832 -32.22 2.72 -15.53
N LYS A 833 -32.76 2.86 -14.32
CA LYS A 833 -32.32 2.11 -13.13
C LYS A 833 -33.51 1.40 -12.49
N LYS A 834 -33.23 0.31 -11.79
CA LYS A 834 -34.21 -0.52 -11.09
C LYS A 834 -34.21 -0.18 -9.59
N MET A 835 -35.39 -0.08 -8.98
CA MET A 835 -35.57 0.06 -7.54
C MET A 835 -36.54 -1.00 -7.00
N LEU A 836 -36.39 -1.38 -5.73
CA LEU A 836 -37.24 -2.36 -5.04
C LEU A 836 -37.96 -1.69 -3.86
N LEU A 837 -39.28 -1.61 -3.93
CA LEU A 837 -40.14 -1.15 -2.83
C LEU A 837 -40.50 -2.35 -1.94
N LEU A 838 -40.20 -2.25 -0.65
CA LEU A 838 -40.58 -3.21 0.39
C LEU A 838 -41.53 -2.53 1.38
N GLU A 839 -42.79 -2.38 1.01
CA GLU A 839 -43.85 -1.91 1.91
C GLU A 839 -44.71 -3.06 2.48
#